data_AF-A0A2E8E0D6-F1
#
_entry.id   AF-A0A2E8E0D6-F1
#
_cell.length_a   1.000
_cell.length_b   1.000
_cell.length_c   1.000
_cell.angle_alpha   90.00
_cell.angle_beta   90.00
_cell.angle_gamma   90.00
#
_symmetry.space_group_name_H-M   'P 1'
#
loop_
_entity.id
_entity.type
_entity.pdbx_description
1 polymer ?
#
loop_
_entity_poly.entity_id
_entity_poly.type
_entity_poly.pdbx_seq_one_letter_code
_entity_poly.pdbx_strand_id
1 'polypeptide(L)'
;MSGKKTKDSTGNPLGSEYISSERLLLDFTNRGLVILSPESLGLPPGIHHQIYQKQKQAIREGKRIRPSTIPQILDIINSPGLVKACDQLVGENWAIVPFSSSSMTSGGSDQHWHKDDNAPRNSRKQRHHQTIQIEMLYYPQMVTDDMGPTATIPYSQYWTFNHEENHDNFAGADHLDFNYHLKGMESQTVSGPNSTYDPDDIVNRLTDHDLRMRQAVTDLQWPLVEPFEAAPLSAGSVILYSHNMFHRGNHRRDDWRTWQDNPRFMWRFWIYRTTDPIQPDTRDLLNSKIDWNNLGEDPLTNIDLTSVGSDITTVWRYHYHWTKTGKGPPQVLSQDQKEAEKLGHQLRLKNDSAEPDRIGAAYRLANTVNSNLAVNILEDALYDERENVRRAATYGLIAVGNQATETLIKAANSPLKWVRKASVYALGDACELSEKVLETVSGRLEYDPSVYVRSVAAGSLGCLGRRSASTGIGNQLIPSCLKVLVDSLNKEENRLAMDLAQGRSIKFVRPTDESDVCEGGGFDLGLDRFQPVRSSVRENVLWSMVILCSKGSSILGSSLDITIEALKEVIQKDQNIISVGYAMDALSRLASIEGEEPIGSKSFMQLRNELFSILTDSPAQSLDTLSRSGLSLESLSSFTEPI
;
A
#
# COMPACT_ATOMS: atom_id res chain seq x y z
N MET A 1 -8.03 -49.77 22.96
CA MET A 1 -6.59 -50.09 22.74
C MET A 1 -6.41 -50.22 21.23
N SER A 2 -5.52 -49.55 20.50
CA SER A 2 -4.41 -48.62 20.73
C SER A 2 -4.47 -47.62 19.56
N GLY A 3 -4.41 -46.31 19.72
CA GLY A 3 -3.33 -45.52 20.29
C GLY A 3 -3.20 -44.29 19.38
N LYS A 4 -3.97 -43.23 19.68
CA LYS A 4 -3.82 -41.92 19.05
C LYS A 4 -2.44 -41.38 19.43
N LYS A 5 -1.55 -41.20 18.45
CA LYS A 5 -0.34 -40.40 18.63
C LYS A 5 -0.78 -38.95 18.80
N THR A 6 -0.66 -38.45 20.01
CA THR A 6 -0.54 -37.02 20.31
C THR A 6 0.67 -36.50 19.56
N LYS A 7 0.45 -35.57 18.63
CA LYS A 7 1.50 -34.81 17.97
C LYS A 7 2.02 -33.85 19.05
N ASP A 8 3.21 -34.10 19.58
CA ASP A 8 3.95 -33.07 20.31
C ASP A 8 4.17 -31.90 19.35
N SER A 9 3.42 -30.82 19.55
CA SER A 9 3.56 -29.56 18.82
C SER A 9 4.68 -28.73 19.43
N THR A 10 5.90 -29.27 19.44
CA THR A 10 7.07 -28.40 19.33
C THR A 10 7.27 -28.16 17.84
N GLY A 11 6.45 -27.27 17.28
CA GLY A 11 6.59 -26.85 15.89
C GLY A 11 8.01 -26.34 15.69
N ASN A 12 8.80 -27.02 14.86
CA ASN A 12 10.02 -26.43 14.34
C ASN A 12 9.67 -25.05 13.79
N PRO A 13 10.52 -24.03 13.97
CA PRO A 13 10.39 -22.80 13.20
C PRO A 13 10.18 -23.18 11.74
N LEU A 14 9.23 -22.55 11.06
CA LEU A 14 9.25 -22.44 9.60
C LEU A 14 10.73 -22.20 9.22
N GLY A 15 11.30 -23.08 8.39
CA GLY A 15 12.76 -23.35 8.33
C GLY A 15 13.67 -22.12 8.11
N SER A 16 14.98 -22.36 8.14
CA SER A 16 16.05 -21.32 8.08
C SER A 16 16.00 -20.34 6.91
N GLU A 17 15.14 -20.56 5.90
CA GLU A 17 14.77 -19.57 4.91
C GLU A 17 13.25 -19.63 4.73
N TYR A 18 12.53 -18.65 5.26
CA TYR A 18 11.08 -18.55 5.06
C TYR A 18 10.74 -18.47 3.55
N ILE A 19 11.57 -17.77 2.76
CA ILE A 19 11.47 -17.59 1.30
C ILE A 19 12.86 -17.37 0.71
N SER A 20 13.14 -17.96 -0.46
CA SER A 20 14.38 -17.69 -1.21
C SER A 20 14.27 -16.41 -2.04
N SER A 21 15.38 -15.70 -2.23
CA SER A 21 15.41 -14.46 -3.06
C SER A 21 14.93 -14.70 -4.50
N GLU A 22 15.01 -15.93 -5.02
CA GLU A 22 14.58 -16.27 -6.38
C GLU A 22 13.05 -16.41 -6.50
N ARG A 23 12.39 -16.84 -5.42
CA ARG A 23 10.93 -17.02 -5.35
C ARG A 23 10.19 -15.78 -4.88
N LEU A 24 10.89 -14.83 -4.25
CA LEU A 24 10.32 -13.64 -3.60
C LEU A 24 9.26 -12.93 -4.47
N LEU A 25 9.58 -12.62 -5.72
CA LEU A 25 8.63 -11.92 -6.59
C LEU A 25 7.45 -12.80 -7.04
N LEU A 26 7.69 -14.07 -7.35
CA LEU A 26 6.66 -15.02 -7.75
C LEU A 26 5.64 -15.19 -6.61
N ASP A 27 6.15 -15.47 -5.42
CA ASP A 27 5.37 -15.67 -4.21
C ASP A 27 4.62 -14.39 -3.80
N PHE A 28 5.28 -13.23 -3.83
CA PHE A 28 4.59 -11.98 -3.53
C PHE A 28 3.46 -11.70 -4.53
N THR A 29 3.68 -11.98 -5.81
CA THR A 29 2.67 -11.71 -6.83
C THR A 29 1.46 -12.65 -6.71
N ASN A 30 1.65 -13.94 -6.48
CA ASN A 30 0.54 -14.89 -6.38
C ASN A 30 -0.14 -14.80 -5.00
N ARG A 31 0.62 -14.89 -3.92
CA ARG A 31 0.16 -15.03 -2.53
C ARG A 31 -0.09 -13.70 -1.85
N GLY A 32 0.58 -12.63 -2.29
CA GLY A 32 0.46 -11.29 -1.69
C GLY A 32 1.27 -11.12 -0.40
N LEU A 33 2.05 -12.12 0.01
CA LEU A 33 2.73 -12.20 1.31
C LEU A 33 4.10 -12.85 1.17
N VAL A 34 5.13 -12.24 1.76
CA VAL A 34 6.47 -12.83 1.92
C VAL A 34 7.00 -12.58 3.34
N ILE A 35 7.82 -13.50 3.85
CA ILE A 35 8.48 -13.39 5.15
C ILE A 35 9.99 -13.47 4.94
N LEU A 36 10.73 -12.51 5.48
CA LEU A 36 12.19 -12.48 5.49
C LEU A 36 12.68 -13.00 6.85
N SER A 37 13.68 -13.89 6.82
CA SER A 37 14.34 -14.37 8.03
C SER A 37 15.27 -13.30 8.61
N PRO A 38 15.55 -13.31 9.92
CA PRO A 38 16.51 -12.38 10.51
C PRO A 38 17.90 -12.46 9.85
N GLU A 39 18.34 -13.65 9.46
CA GLU A 39 19.63 -13.84 8.76
C GLU A 39 19.62 -13.16 7.39
N SER A 40 18.49 -13.20 6.68
CA SER A 40 18.38 -12.60 5.35
C SER A 40 18.51 -11.08 5.35
N LEU A 41 18.27 -10.41 6.51
CA LEU A 41 18.43 -8.96 6.64
C LEU A 41 19.89 -8.50 6.51
N GLY A 42 20.84 -9.38 6.83
CA GLY A 42 22.27 -9.05 6.80
C GLY A 42 22.71 -8.15 7.96
N LEU A 43 22.06 -8.26 9.12
CA LEU A 43 22.39 -7.50 10.33
C LEU A 43 23.01 -8.37 11.42
N PRO A 44 23.76 -7.80 12.37
CA PRO A 44 24.24 -8.53 13.55
C PRO A 44 23.07 -9.10 14.37
N PRO A 45 23.07 -10.41 14.74
CA PRO A 45 21.94 -11.04 15.42
C PRO A 45 21.50 -10.37 16.73
N GLY A 46 22.42 -9.70 17.43
CA GLY A 46 22.14 -9.02 18.70
C GLY A 46 21.21 -7.79 18.59
N ILE A 47 21.03 -7.22 17.38
CA ILE A 47 20.24 -6.00 17.20
C ILE A 47 18.76 -6.20 17.56
N HIS A 48 18.20 -7.36 17.23
CA HIS A 48 16.79 -7.67 17.49
C HIS A 48 16.51 -7.72 19.00
N HIS A 49 17.39 -8.37 19.75
CA HIS A 49 17.34 -8.40 21.21
C HIS A 49 17.51 -7.01 21.82
N GLN A 50 18.43 -6.20 21.31
CA GLN A 50 18.64 -4.83 21.77
C GLN A 50 17.37 -3.97 21.58
N ILE A 51 16.77 -4.02 20.39
CA ILE A 51 15.51 -3.34 20.09
C ILE A 51 14.41 -3.80 21.06
N TYR A 52 14.26 -5.11 21.26
CA TYR A 52 13.27 -5.68 22.16
C TYR A 52 13.42 -5.17 23.61
N GLN A 53 14.64 -5.19 24.16
CA GLN A 53 14.89 -4.72 25.53
C GLN A 53 14.63 -3.22 25.68
N LYS A 54 15.05 -2.40 24.70
CA LYS A 54 14.80 -0.96 24.72
C LYS A 54 13.31 -0.65 24.66
N GLN A 55 12.52 -1.40 23.88
CA GLN A 55 11.07 -1.24 23.84
C GLN A 55 10.40 -1.60 25.17
N LYS A 56 10.83 -2.71 25.80
CA LYS A 56 10.36 -3.07 27.15
C LYS A 56 10.66 -1.95 28.16
N GLN A 57 11.87 -1.40 28.11
CA GLN A 57 12.27 -0.29 28.98
C GLN A 57 11.42 0.96 28.72
N ALA A 58 11.25 1.37 27.45
CA ALA A 58 10.47 2.55 27.09
C ALA A 58 9.03 2.47 27.60
N ILE A 59 8.36 1.31 27.47
CA ILE A 59 7.00 1.11 27.99
C ILE A 59 6.97 1.22 29.51
N ARG A 60 7.93 0.62 30.22
CA ARG A 60 8.03 0.75 31.69
C ARG A 60 8.20 2.20 32.14
N GLU A 61 8.88 3.00 31.33
CA GLU A 61 9.09 4.45 31.56
C GLU A 61 7.91 5.31 31.06
N GLY A 62 6.86 4.73 30.49
CA GLY A 62 5.71 5.46 29.95
C GLY A 62 6.01 6.24 28.67
N LYS A 63 7.11 5.92 27.97
CA LYS A 63 7.52 6.58 26.73
C LYS A 63 6.81 5.97 25.53
N ARG A 64 6.45 6.81 24.55
CA ARG A 64 5.95 6.36 23.25
C ARG A 64 7.07 5.67 22.48
N ILE A 65 6.77 4.55 21.83
CA ILE A 65 7.74 3.85 20.98
C ILE A 65 7.70 4.47 19.58
N ARG A 66 8.78 5.17 19.24
CA ARG A 66 9.02 5.84 17.94
C ARG A 66 10.47 5.66 17.50
N PRO A 67 10.82 5.92 16.24
CA PRO A 67 12.21 5.88 15.78
C PRO A 67 13.16 6.72 16.63
N SER A 68 12.74 7.87 17.14
CA SER A 68 13.53 8.70 18.07
C SER A 68 13.89 7.99 19.38
N THR A 69 12.98 7.19 19.92
CA THR A 69 13.17 6.44 21.17
C THR A 69 13.94 5.14 20.94
N ILE A 70 13.77 4.53 19.76
CA ILE A 70 14.39 3.26 19.37
C ILE A 70 15.11 3.45 18.01
N PRO A 71 16.22 4.20 17.96
CA PRO A 71 16.87 4.57 16.69
C PRO A 71 17.42 3.37 15.91
N GLN A 72 17.66 2.23 16.56
CA GLN A 72 18.05 0.97 15.91
C GLN A 72 17.03 0.49 14.88
N ILE A 73 15.78 0.98 14.92
CA ILE A 73 14.80 0.67 13.89
C ILE A 73 15.21 1.22 12.51
N LEU A 74 16.00 2.29 12.49
CA LEU A 74 16.55 2.83 11.26
C LEU A 74 17.58 1.87 10.62
N ASP A 75 18.32 1.11 11.43
CA ASP A 75 19.19 0.04 10.91
C ASP A 75 18.38 -1.10 10.26
N ILE A 76 17.18 -1.40 10.79
CA ILE A 76 16.30 -2.43 10.22
C ILE A 76 15.81 -2.02 8.83
N ILE A 77 15.25 -0.80 8.69
CA ILE A 77 14.70 -0.32 7.41
C ILE A 77 15.78 -0.08 6.35
N ASN A 78 17.05 0.10 6.76
CA ASN A 78 18.20 0.22 5.86
C ASN A 78 19.01 -1.07 5.75
N SER A 79 18.54 -2.19 6.30
CA SER A 79 19.26 -3.44 6.24
C SER A 79 19.44 -3.91 4.78
N PRO A 80 20.63 -4.39 4.37
CA PRO A 80 20.90 -4.75 2.98
C PRO A 80 19.89 -5.75 2.40
N GLY A 81 19.49 -6.73 3.21
CA GLY A 81 18.52 -7.75 2.81
C GLY A 81 17.12 -7.19 2.56
N LEU A 82 16.64 -6.33 3.46
CA LEU A 82 15.34 -5.70 3.31
C LEU A 82 15.32 -4.74 2.12
N VAL A 83 16.33 -3.89 1.98
CA VAL A 83 16.44 -2.98 0.84
C VAL A 83 16.40 -3.75 -0.47
N LYS A 84 17.20 -4.83 -0.60
CA LYS A 84 17.20 -5.70 -1.77
C LYS A 84 15.83 -6.36 -2.04
N ALA A 85 15.12 -6.78 -0.99
CA ALA A 85 13.78 -7.35 -1.12
C ALA A 85 12.75 -6.30 -1.58
N CYS A 86 12.77 -5.11 -0.98
CA CYS A 86 11.91 -4.00 -1.36
C CYS A 86 12.21 -3.50 -2.78
N ASP A 87 13.48 -3.39 -3.18
CA ASP A 87 13.84 -2.98 -4.54
C ASP A 87 13.28 -3.94 -5.60
N GLN A 88 13.26 -5.26 -5.31
CA GLN A 88 12.62 -6.25 -6.19
C GLN A 88 11.09 -6.12 -6.27
N LEU A 89 10.42 -5.67 -5.19
CA LEU A 89 8.96 -5.61 -5.12
C LEU A 89 8.38 -4.25 -5.53
N VAL A 90 8.94 -3.17 -5.00
CA VAL A 90 8.47 -1.79 -5.13
C VAL A 90 9.46 -0.89 -5.87
N GLY A 91 10.59 -1.41 -6.35
CA GLY A 91 11.59 -0.63 -7.07
C GLY A 91 12.50 0.19 -6.16
N GLU A 92 13.63 0.64 -6.71
CA GLU A 92 14.62 1.45 -6.00
C GLU A 92 14.04 2.80 -5.53
N ASN A 93 14.71 3.39 -4.53
CA ASN A 93 14.33 4.66 -3.92
C ASN A 93 12.91 4.65 -3.35
N TRP A 94 12.39 3.48 -2.96
CA TRP A 94 11.09 3.38 -2.29
C TRP A 94 11.04 4.29 -1.06
N ALA A 95 9.82 4.72 -0.72
CA ALA A 95 9.59 5.72 0.31
C ALA A 95 8.65 5.18 1.39
N ILE A 96 8.69 5.80 2.57
CA ILE A 96 7.84 5.45 3.71
C ILE A 96 6.86 6.60 3.94
N VAL A 97 5.59 6.28 4.16
CA VAL A 97 4.57 7.28 4.49
C VAL A 97 4.95 7.99 5.79
N PRO A 98 5.13 9.33 5.78
CA PRO A 98 5.58 10.08 6.94
C PRO A 98 4.67 9.92 8.16
N PHE A 99 5.29 9.87 9.34
CA PHE A 99 4.61 9.79 10.65
C PHE A 99 3.64 8.61 10.80
N SER A 100 3.76 7.59 9.94
CA SER A 100 2.89 6.41 9.97
C SER A 100 3.48 5.24 10.76
N SER A 101 4.80 5.23 10.98
CA SER A 101 5.46 4.16 11.71
C SER A 101 5.19 4.22 13.21
N SER A 102 4.84 3.08 13.77
CA SER A 102 4.61 2.92 15.20
C SER A 102 4.83 1.48 15.60
N SER A 103 5.15 1.27 16.88
CA SER A 103 5.17 -0.06 17.46
C SER A 103 3.86 -0.34 18.20
N MET A 104 3.25 -1.49 17.89
CA MET A 104 2.02 -1.97 18.49
C MET A 104 2.29 -3.21 19.37
N THR A 105 1.64 -3.26 20.53
CA THR A 105 1.68 -4.43 21.45
C THR A 105 0.38 -5.21 21.31
N SER A 106 0.43 -6.54 21.16
CA SER A 106 -0.81 -7.34 21.14
C SER A 106 -1.38 -7.48 22.55
N GLY A 107 -2.69 -7.65 22.61
CA GLY A 107 -3.42 -7.91 23.84
C GLY A 107 -4.56 -8.87 23.57
N GLY A 108 -5.63 -8.74 24.35
CA GLY A 108 -6.74 -9.68 24.31
C GLY A 108 -7.87 -9.35 23.33
N SER A 109 -7.72 -8.33 22.49
CA SER A 109 -8.77 -7.89 21.57
C SER A 109 -8.39 -8.19 20.12
N ASP A 110 -9.41 -8.50 19.31
CA ASP A 110 -9.29 -8.68 17.87
C ASP A 110 -9.61 -7.39 17.11
N GLN A 111 -8.95 -7.21 15.97
CA GLN A 111 -9.48 -6.35 14.91
C GLN A 111 -10.38 -7.16 13.98
N HIS A 112 -11.29 -6.48 13.29
CA HIS A 112 -12.03 -7.07 12.16
C HIS A 112 -11.10 -7.24 10.95
N TRP A 113 -11.51 -8.07 9.98
CA TRP A 113 -10.81 -8.19 8.70
C TRP A 113 -10.93 -6.91 7.87
N HIS A 114 -9.80 -6.33 7.50
CA HIS A 114 -9.77 -5.09 6.72
C HIS A 114 -8.64 -5.03 5.72
N LYS A 115 -8.79 -4.14 4.73
CA LYS A 115 -7.69 -3.55 3.97
C LYS A 115 -7.59 -2.09 4.40
N ASP A 116 -6.42 -1.67 4.85
CA ASP A 116 -6.16 -0.28 5.22
C ASP A 116 -6.46 0.67 4.04
N ASP A 117 -6.86 1.91 4.33
CA ASP A 117 -7.01 2.93 3.29
C ASP A 117 -5.66 3.27 2.66
N ASN A 118 -5.68 3.51 1.35
CA ASN A 118 -4.47 3.78 0.59
C ASN A 118 -3.81 5.06 1.11
N ALA A 119 -2.51 5.02 1.33
CA ALA A 119 -1.76 6.24 1.61
C ALA A 119 -1.57 7.07 0.31
N PRO A 120 -1.59 8.41 0.40
CA PRO A 120 -2.13 9.22 1.50
C PRO A 120 -3.62 8.89 1.75
N ARG A 121 -3.98 8.74 3.03
CA ARG A 121 -5.21 8.11 3.56
C ARG A 121 -6.46 8.88 3.12
N ASN A 122 -6.98 8.62 1.93
CA ASN A 122 -7.86 9.55 1.20
C ASN A 122 -9.22 8.96 0.78
N SER A 123 -9.82 8.14 1.64
CA SER A 123 -11.17 7.54 1.51
C SER A 123 -11.51 7.04 0.12
N ARG A 124 -11.09 5.80 -0.15
CA ARG A 124 -11.43 5.04 -1.36
C ARG A 124 -10.74 5.55 -2.63
N LYS A 125 -9.51 6.06 -2.53
CA LYS A 125 -8.60 6.16 -3.69
C LYS A 125 -8.56 4.79 -4.39
N GLN A 126 -8.58 4.73 -5.72
CA GLN A 126 -8.51 3.44 -6.43
C GLN A 126 -7.26 2.65 -5.98
N ARG A 127 -7.45 1.37 -5.69
CA ARG A 127 -6.39 0.46 -5.29
C ARG A 127 -5.61 0.02 -6.52
N HIS A 128 -4.28 0.13 -6.48
CA HIS A 128 -3.44 -0.43 -7.53
C HIS A 128 -3.27 -1.94 -7.30
N HIS A 129 -3.62 -2.78 -8.27
CA HIS A 129 -3.25 -4.20 -8.22
C HIS A 129 -1.75 -4.40 -8.43
N GLN A 130 -1.11 -3.48 -9.16
CA GLN A 130 0.34 -3.39 -9.27
C GLN A 130 0.98 -3.15 -7.90
N THR A 131 2.20 -3.65 -7.71
CA THR A 131 2.98 -3.48 -6.47
C THR A 131 3.50 -2.05 -6.33
N ILE A 132 2.56 -1.12 -6.06
CA ILE A 132 2.80 0.30 -5.79
C ILE A 132 2.95 0.54 -4.28
N GLN A 133 2.25 -0.22 -3.45
CA GLN A 133 2.27 -0.08 -2.00
C GLN A 133 2.36 -1.45 -1.33
N ILE A 134 3.22 -1.56 -0.31
CA ILE A 134 3.37 -2.74 0.52
C ILE A 134 3.41 -2.36 2.00
N GLU A 135 2.95 -3.27 2.84
CA GLU A 135 3.03 -3.18 4.29
C GLU A 135 4.23 -3.98 4.78
N MET A 136 4.98 -3.40 5.71
CA MET A 136 6.10 -4.07 6.37
C MET A 136 5.84 -4.18 7.87
N LEU A 137 5.90 -5.41 8.39
CA LEU A 137 5.83 -5.69 9.83
C LEU A 137 7.15 -6.29 10.31
N TYR A 138 7.75 -5.69 11.33
CA TYR A 138 8.98 -6.19 11.94
C TYR A 138 8.75 -6.62 13.39
N TYR A 139 9.24 -7.81 13.74
CA TYR A 139 9.10 -8.41 15.07
C TYR A 139 10.47 -8.57 15.74
N PRO A 140 10.80 -7.78 16.78
CA PRO A 140 12.10 -7.88 17.44
C PRO A 140 12.24 -9.08 18.39
N GLN A 141 11.16 -9.84 18.58
CA GLN A 141 11.10 -11.05 19.40
C GLN A 141 10.49 -12.22 18.64
N MET A 142 10.71 -13.44 19.15
CA MET A 142 10.01 -14.63 18.67
C MET A 142 8.49 -14.44 18.83
N VAL A 143 7.72 -14.88 17.83
CA VAL A 143 6.25 -14.88 17.88
C VAL A 143 5.79 -16.33 17.76
N THR A 144 5.19 -16.87 18.82
CA THR A 144 4.55 -18.19 18.79
C THR A 144 3.10 -18.08 18.33
N ASP A 145 2.50 -19.23 18.03
CA ASP A 145 1.11 -19.32 17.54
C ASP A 145 0.09 -18.72 18.51
N ASP A 146 0.42 -18.63 19.80
CA ASP A 146 -0.49 -18.14 20.84
C ASP A 146 -0.23 -16.68 21.25
N MET A 147 0.78 -16.01 20.68
CA MET A 147 1.12 -14.62 20.99
C MET A 147 0.25 -13.59 20.25
N GLY A 148 -0.86 -14.01 19.65
CA GLY A 148 -1.68 -13.17 18.78
C GLY A 148 -0.91 -12.72 17.54
N PRO A 149 -0.43 -13.65 16.70
CA PRO A 149 0.24 -13.31 15.46
C PRO A 149 -0.70 -12.52 14.54
N THR A 150 -0.12 -11.66 13.70
CA THR A 150 -0.91 -10.98 12.66
C THR A 150 -1.56 -12.03 11.76
N ALA A 151 -2.87 -11.89 11.58
CA ALA A 151 -3.64 -12.74 10.69
C ALA A 151 -3.85 -12.03 9.35
N THR A 152 -3.77 -12.79 8.27
CA THR A 152 -3.91 -12.33 6.89
C THR A 152 -4.78 -13.30 6.09
N ILE A 153 -5.23 -12.88 4.91
CA ILE A 153 -5.88 -13.75 3.93
C ILE A 153 -5.03 -13.74 2.65
N PRO A 154 -4.04 -14.64 2.52
CA PRO A 154 -3.26 -14.80 1.29
C PRO A 154 -4.16 -14.97 0.06
N TYR A 155 -3.63 -14.59 -1.11
CA TYR A 155 -4.34 -14.61 -2.40
C TYR A 155 -5.51 -13.63 -2.55
N SER A 156 -5.85 -12.84 -1.52
CA SER A 156 -6.99 -11.89 -1.54
C SER A 156 -6.67 -10.49 -2.10
N GLN A 157 -5.41 -10.21 -2.44
CA GLN A 157 -4.92 -8.88 -2.80
C GLN A 157 -5.55 -8.29 -4.07
N TYR A 158 -6.16 -9.13 -4.91
CA TYR A 158 -6.81 -8.73 -6.16
C TYR A 158 -8.35 -8.68 -6.08
N TRP A 159 -8.93 -9.08 -4.95
CA TRP A 159 -10.39 -9.25 -4.80
C TRP A 159 -10.94 -8.24 -3.80
N THR A 160 -12.08 -7.62 -4.09
CA THR A 160 -12.81 -6.77 -3.13
C THR A 160 -14.33 -6.80 -3.42
N PHE A 161 -15.09 -5.99 -2.71
CA PHE A 161 -16.56 -5.96 -2.79
C PHE A 161 -17.06 -4.81 -3.65
N ASN A 162 -18.37 -4.81 -3.93
CA ASN A 162 -19.04 -3.61 -4.43
C ASN A 162 -19.26 -2.63 -3.28
N HIS A 163 -18.53 -1.51 -3.28
CA HIS A 163 -18.60 -0.53 -2.20
C HIS A 163 -19.75 0.47 -2.35
N GLU A 164 -20.39 0.53 -3.51
CA GLU A 164 -21.57 1.37 -3.75
C GLU A 164 -22.89 0.65 -3.43
N GLU A 165 -22.92 -0.67 -3.34
CA GLU A 165 -24.08 -1.41 -2.82
C GLU A 165 -23.95 -1.61 -1.30
N ASN A 166 -22.73 -1.83 -0.83
CA ASN A 166 -22.40 -1.99 0.59
C ASN A 166 -22.18 -0.62 1.25
N HIS A 167 -23.26 0.17 1.35
CA HIS A 167 -23.33 1.51 1.94
C HIS A 167 -22.89 1.61 3.41
N ASP A 168 -22.59 0.49 4.07
CA ASP A 168 -22.32 0.45 5.50
C ASP A 168 -20.96 1.04 5.88
N ASN A 169 -20.03 1.20 4.92
CA ASN A 169 -18.68 1.64 5.21
C ASN A 169 -18.15 2.69 4.22
N PHE A 170 -18.32 3.97 4.55
CA PHE A 170 -17.68 5.08 3.83
C PHE A 170 -16.29 5.43 4.36
N ALA A 171 -15.85 4.78 5.45
CA ALA A 171 -14.46 4.78 5.83
C ALA A 171 -13.67 4.12 4.67
N GLY A 172 -12.63 4.81 4.18
CA GLY A 172 -11.67 4.38 3.16
C GLY A 172 -11.11 2.97 3.25
N ALA A 173 -11.14 2.31 4.41
CA ALA A 173 -10.77 0.91 4.53
C ALA A 173 -11.81 -0.04 3.89
N ASP A 174 -11.38 -1.18 3.35
CA ASP A 174 -12.30 -2.23 2.89
C ASP A 174 -12.53 -3.19 4.06
N HIS A 175 -13.77 -3.39 4.51
CA HIS A 175 -14.07 -4.28 5.64
C HIS A 175 -14.76 -5.56 5.16
N LEU A 176 -14.34 -6.69 5.71
CA LEU A 176 -15.02 -7.96 5.58
C LEU A 176 -15.86 -8.22 6.85
N ASP A 177 -17.13 -8.57 6.67
CA ASP A 177 -18.13 -8.68 7.75
C ASP A 177 -18.19 -7.43 8.64
N PHE A 178 -18.58 -6.29 8.06
CA PHE A 178 -18.72 -5.04 8.82
C PHE A 178 -19.75 -5.14 9.97
N ASN A 179 -20.66 -6.11 9.91
CA ASN A 179 -21.55 -6.43 11.01
C ASN A 179 -20.80 -6.88 12.28
N TYR A 180 -19.55 -7.33 12.18
CA TYR A 180 -18.72 -7.61 13.36
C TYR A 180 -18.48 -6.33 14.16
N HIS A 181 -18.20 -5.24 13.44
CA HIS A 181 -18.04 -3.92 14.02
C HIS A 181 -19.38 -3.35 14.55
N LEU A 182 -20.46 -3.43 13.76
CA LEU A 182 -21.79 -2.93 14.16
C LEU A 182 -22.34 -3.61 15.42
N LYS A 183 -22.01 -4.89 15.65
CA LYS A 183 -22.39 -5.64 16.85
C LYS A 183 -21.48 -5.36 18.06
N GLY A 184 -20.50 -4.46 17.92
CA GLY A 184 -19.58 -4.09 19.00
C GLY A 184 -18.59 -5.20 19.39
N MET A 185 -18.44 -6.26 18.58
CA MET A 185 -17.56 -7.38 18.93
C MET A 185 -16.10 -6.92 19.06
N GLU A 186 -15.62 -6.03 18.18
CA GLU A 186 -14.25 -5.50 18.26
C GLU A 186 -13.92 -4.78 19.59
N SER A 187 -14.93 -4.26 20.30
CA SER A 187 -14.74 -3.65 21.62
C SER A 187 -14.70 -4.65 22.78
N GLN A 188 -15.00 -5.92 22.51
CA GLN A 188 -14.98 -6.99 23.50
C GLN A 188 -13.57 -7.59 23.58
N THR A 189 -13.11 -7.78 24.81
CA THR A 189 -11.83 -8.44 25.08
C THR A 189 -12.06 -9.96 25.07
N VAL A 190 -11.44 -10.64 24.10
CA VAL A 190 -11.54 -12.08 23.88
C VAL A 190 -10.68 -12.87 24.88
N SER A 191 -9.53 -12.35 25.28
CA SER A 191 -8.64 -13.00 26.25
C SER A 191 -8.05 -12.02 27.27
N GLY A 192 -7.52 -12.52 28.37
CA GLY A 192 -6.98 -11.69 29.45
C GLY A 192 -7.91 -11.59 30.65
N PRO A 193 -7.59 -10.71 31.63
CA PRO A 193 -8.27 -10.69 32.94
C PRO A 193 -9.74 -10.32 32.86
N ASN A 194 -10.13 -9.61 31.80
CA ASN A 194 -11.50 -9.10 31.60
C ASN A 194 -12.29 -9.93 30.57
N SER A 195 -11.73 -11.03 30.07
CA SER A 195 -12.46 -11.89 29.15
C SER A 195 -13.58 -12.65 29.86
N THR A 196 -14.71 -12.79 29.16
CA THR A 196 -15.84 -13.62 29.59
C THR A 196 -15.84 -15.01 28.94
N TYR A 197 -14.88 -15.29 28.06
CA TYR A 197 -14.76 -16.58 27.38
C TYR A 197 -14.05 -17.62 28.25
N ASP A 198 -14.38 -18.89 28.04
CA ASP A 198 -13.67 -19.99 28.69
C ASP A 198 -12.21 -20.06 28.17
N PRO A 199 -11.21 -20.22 29.04
CA PRO A 199 -9.82 -20.36 28.63
C PRO A 199 -9.57 -21.48 27.61
N ASP A 200 -10.30 -22.60 27.70
CA ASP A 200 -10.18 -23.69 26.75
C ASP A 200 -10.72 -23.28 25.37
N ASP A 201 -11.79 -22.49 25.30
CA ASP A 201 -12.32 -21.97 24.03
C ASP A 201 -11.34 -21.00 23.37
N ILE A 202 -10.67 -20.15 24.17
CA ILE A 202 -9.65 -19.21 23.69
C ILE A 202 -8.46 -19.97 23.07
N VAL A 203 -7.90 -20.93 23.80
CA VAL A 203 -6.73 -21.70 23.34
C VAL A 203 -7.07 -22.53 22.10
N ASN A 204 -8.28 -23.11 22.06
CA ASN A 204 -8.72 -23.95 20.95
C ASN A 204 -9.37 -23.18 19.78
N ARG A 205 -9.40 -21.84 19.82
CA ARG A 205 -9.97 -20.97 18.76
C ARG A 205 -11.46 -21.26 18.50
N LEU A 206 -12.22 -21.43 19.58
CA LEU A 206 -13.65 -21.76 19.57
C LEU A 206 -14.53 -20.62 20.07
N THR A 207 -13.97 -19.44 20.34
CA THR A 207 -14.78 -18.28 20.71
C THR A 207 -15.69 -17.85 19.56
N ASP A 208 -16.76 -17.11 19.86
CA ASP A 208 -17.64 -16.57 18.82
C ASP A 208 -16.88 -15.68 17.82
N HIS A 209 -15.81 -15.01 18.29
CA HIS A 209 -14.92 -14.22 17.46
C HIS A 209 -14.18 -15.10 16.45
N ASP A 210 -13.56 -16.19 16.91
CA ASP A 210 -12.81 -17.11 16.05
C ASP A 210 -13.70 -17.76 14.99
N LEU A 211 -14.88 -18.22 15.41
CA LEU A 211 -15.85 -18.85 14.52
C LEU A 211 -16.32 -17.86 13.46
N ARG A 212 -16.65 -16.63 13.87
CA ARG A 212 -17.14 -15.60 12.96
C ARG A 212 -16.07 -15.09 11.99
N MET A 213 -14.84 -14.88 12.48
CA MET A 213 -13.72 -14.45 11.63
C MET A 213 -13.34 -15.50 10.60
N ARG A 214 -13.46 -16.80 10.93
CA ARG A 214 -13.32 -17.88 9.94
C ARG A 214 -14.48 -17.90 8.96
N GLN A 215 -15.71 -17.81 9.46
CA GLN A 215 -16.92 -17.84 8.63
C GLN A 215 -16.94 -16.70 7.61
N ALA A 216 -16.52 -15.49 8.03
CA ALA A 216 -16.44 -14.32 7.17
C ALA A 216 -15.56 -14.55 5.93
N VAL A 217 -14.48 -15.34 6.05
CA VAL A 217 -13.62 -15.70 4.91
C VAL A 217 -14.25 -16.80 4.07
N THR A 218 -14.81 -17.83 4.69
CA THR A 218 -15.46 -18.93 3.93
C THR A 218 -16.70 -18.48 3.16
N ASP A 219 -17.43 -17.49 3.67
CA ASP A 219 -18.63 -16.92 3.02
C ASP A 219 -18.32 -16.22 1.70
N LEU A 220 -17.06 -15.81 1.49
CA LEU A 220 -16.61 -15.21 0.23
C LEU A 220 -16.70 -16.18 -0.94
N GLN A 221 -16.45 -17.46 -0.68
CA GLN A 221 -16.34 -18.50 -1.71
C GLN A 221 -15.31 -18.16 -2.81
N TRP A 222 -14.36 -17.25 -2.51
CA TRP A 222 -13.25 -16.96 -3.40
C TRP A 222 -12.28 -18.15 -3.40
N PRO A 223 -11.62 -18.42 -4.53
CA PRO A 223 -10.67 -19.52 -4.63
C PRO A 223 -9.43 -19.23 -3.81
N LEU A 224 -8.85 -20.26 -3.18
CA LEU A 224 -7.58 -20.24 -2.42
C LEU A 224 -7.58 -19.38 -1.14
N VAL A 225 -8.65 -18.64 -0.82
CA VAL A 225 -8.61 -17.74 0.35
C VAL A 225 -8.90 -18.51 1.64
N GLU A 226 -7.91 -18.55 2.52
CA GLU A 226 -8.04 -19.12 3.87
C GLU A 226 -7.38 -18.17 4.89
N PRO A 227 -7.88 -18.09 6.14
CA PRO A 227 -7.19 -17.38 7.21
C PRO A 227 -5.79 -17.95 7.47
N PHE A 228 -4.78 -17.09 7.46
CA PHE A 228 -3.39 -17.47 7.74
C PHE A 228 -2.81 -16.60 8.87
N GLU A 229 -2.32 -17.25 9.92
CA GLU A 229 -1.60 -16.63 11.03
C GLU A 229 -0.09 -16.74 10.80
N ALA A 230 0.62 -15.61 10.74
CA ALA A 230 2.06 -15.62 10.49
C ALA A 230 2.85 -15.98 11.76
N ALA A 231 2.90 -17.27 12.09
CA ALA A 231 3.66 -17.86 13.20
C ALA A 231 3.99 -19.35 12.92
N PRO A 232 5.04 -19.92 13.54
CA PRO A 232 6.01 -19.27 14.42
C PRO A 232 7.03 -18.39 13.67
N LEU A 233 7.39 -17.25 14.25
CA LEU A 233 8.41 -16.33 13.74
C LEU A 233 9.62 -16.25 14.66
N SER A 234 10.81 -16.20 14.08
CA SER A 234 12.05 -15.90 14.79
C SER A 234 12.16 -14.42 15.15
N ALA A 235 12.94 -14.11 16.20
CA ALA A 235 13.25 -12.73 16.53
C ALA A 235 14.03 -12.07 15.37
N GLY A 236 13.49 -10.97 14.86
CA GLY A 236 14.02 -10.25 13.72
C GLY A 236 13.31 -10.54 12.40
N SER A 237 12.33 -11.44 12.36
CA SER A 237 11.52 -11.69 11.16
C SER A 237 10.81 -10.42 10.67
N VAL A 238 10.77 -10.25 9.35
CA VAL A 238 10.02 -9.19 8.67
C VAL A 238 8.95 -9.82 7.78
N ILE A 239 7.71 -9.37 7.92
CA ILE A 239 6.63 -9.71 6.99
C ILE A 239 6.46 -8.56 6.02
N LEU A 240 6.46 -8.84 4.72
CA LEU A 240 6.05 -7.91 3.68
C LEU A 240 4.77 -8.43 3.02
N TYR A 241 3.74 -7.60 2.94
CA TYR A 241 2.51 -7.98 2.24
C TYR A 241 1.94 -6.87 1.37
N SER A 242 1.14 -7.24 0.38
CA SER A 242 0.42 -6.29 -0.46
C SER A 242 -0.52 -5.46 0.41
N HIS A 243 -0.48 -4.14 0.24
CA HIS A 243 -1.40 -3.23 0.95
C HIS A 243 -2.88 -3.54 0.67
N ASN A 244 -3.18 -4.27 -0.42
CA ASN A 244 -4.54 -4.71 -0.74
C ASN A 244 -4.91 -6.08 -0.15
N MET A 245 -4.09 -6.68 0.70
CA MET A 245 -4.42 -7.96 1.32
C MET A 245 -5.28 -7.74 2.57
N PHE A 246 -6.34 -8.53 2.73
CA PHE A 246 -7.10 -8.51 3.98
C PHE A 246 -6.23 -8.99 5.13
N HIS A 247 -6.24 -8.24 6.22
CA HIS A 247 -5.46 -8.52 7.42
C HIS A 247 -6.22 -8.07 8.67
N ARG A 248 -5.74 -8.52 9.83
CA ARG A 248 -6.22 -8.08 11.14
C ARG A 248 -5.18 -8.32 12.23
N GLY A 249 -5.23 -7.48 13.26
CA GLY A 249 -4.68 -7.81 14.58
C GLY A 249 -5.50 -8.91 15.25
N ASN A 250 -4.80 -9.86 15.88
CA ASN A 250 -5.39 -11.01 16.54
C ASN A 250 -5.18 -10.92 18.05
N HIS A 251 -6.14 -11.43 18.82
CA HIS A 251 -6.01 -11.57 20.27
C HIS A 251 -4.95 -12.62 20.63
N ARG A 252 -4.33 -12.44 21.79
CA ARG A 252 -3.40 -13.42 22.38
C ARG A 252 -4.15 -14.59 23.00
N ARG A 253 -3.58 -15.79 22.96
CA ARG A 253 -4.15 -17.01 23.56
C ARG A 253 -3.30 -17.60 24.69
N ASP A 254 -2.11 -17.05 24.89
CA ASP A 254 -1.21 -17.43 25.98
C ASP A 254 -1.57 -16.77 27.32
N ASP A 255 -0.99 -17.24 28.42
CA ASP A 255 -1.33 -16.78 29.78
C ASP A 255 -1.06 -15.28 29.94
N TRP A 256 -2.15 -14.53 30.10
CA TRP A 256 -2.13 -13.07 30.19
C TRP A 256 -1.31 -12.51 31.34
N ARG A 257 -1.08 -13.31 32.39
CA ARG A 257 -0.22 -12.92 33.52
C ARG A 257 1.23 -12.73 33.10
N THR A 258 1.63 -13.32 31.98
CA THR A 258 2.99 -13.23 31.45
C THR A 258 3.19 -12.09 30.45
N TRP A 259 2.12 -11.46 29.95
CA TRP A 259 2.21 -10.50 28.83
C TRP A 259 3.07 -9.27 29.15
N GLN A 260 3.12 -8.84 30.41
CA GLN A 260 3.97 -7.71 30.82
C GLN A 260 5.46 -8.04 30.69
N ASP A 261 5.84 -9.29 30.96
CA ASP A 261 7.22 -9.76 30.86
C ASP A 261 7.55 -10.35 29.49
N ASN A 262 6.53 -10.79 28.74
CA ASN A 262 6.60 -11.31 27.39
C ASN A 262 5.71 -10.52 26.39
N PRO A 263 5.94 -9.20 26.24
CA PRO A 263 5.18 -8.42 25.26
C PRO A 263 5.54 -8.88 23.85
N ARG A 264 4.53 -8.91 22.98
CA ARG A 264 4.73 -9.09 21.54
C ARG A 264 4.68 -7.71 20.90
N PHE A 265 5.82 -7.19 20.49
CA PHE A 265 5.90 -5.94 19.73
C PHE A 265 5.87 -6.21 18.23
N MET A 266 5.30 -5.28 17.48
CA MET A 266 5.40 -5.25 16.02
C MET A 266 5.53 -3.80 15.59
N TRP A 267 6.55 -3.52 14.78
CA TRP A 267 6.68 -2.25 14.07
C TRP A 267 5.99 -2.36 12.73
N ARG A 268 5.22 -1.34 12.36
CA ARG A 268 4.56 -1.26 11.05
C ARG A 268 5.13 -0.11 10.23
N PHE A 269 5.34 -0.33 8.93
CA PHE A 269 5.72 0.69 7.96
C PHE A 269 4.89 0.56 6.68
N TRP A 270 4.47 1.70 6.16
CA TRP A 270 3.77 1.80 4.88
C TRP A 270 4.76 2.23 3.81
N ILE A 271 5.09 1.32 2.89
CA ILE A 271 6.11 1.51 1.86
C ILE A 271 5.44 1.73 0.51
N TYR A 272 5.96 2.67 -0.29
CA TYR A 272 5.48 2.90 -1.65
C TYR A 272 6.58 3.05 -2.70
N ARG A 273 6.23 2.63 -3.92
CA ARG A 273 7.04 2.72 -5.13
C ARG A 273 7.19 4.15 -5.61
N THR A 274 8.44 4.61 -5.68
CA THR A 274 8.79 5.85 -6.37
C THR A 274 9.35 5.59 -7.76
N THR A 275 9.87 4.39 -8.03
CA THR A 275 10.55 4.04 -9.30
C THR A 275 9.90 2.83 -9.96
N ASP A 276 9.45 2.99 -11.21
CA ASP A 276 9.03 1.86 -12.03
C ASP A 276 10.27 1.09 -12.50
N PRO A 277 10.16 -0.24 -12.66
CA PRO A 277 11.30 -1.06 -13.05
C PRO A 277 11.85 -0.61 -14.40
N ILE A 278 13.17 -0.49 -14.47
CA ILE A 278 13.88 -0.20 -15.73
C ILE A 278 13.79 -1.46 -16.58
N GLN A 279 13.51 -1.31 -17.89
CA GLN A 279 13.35 -2.46 -18.78
C GLN A 279 14.56 -3.41 -18.66
N PRO A 280 14.38 -4.65 -18.18
CA PRO A 280 15.49 -5.60 -18.13
C PRO A 280 15.93 -5.93 -19.56
N ASP A 281 17.18 -6.37 -19.70
CA ASP A 281 17.63 -7.04 -20.93
C ASP A 281 16.67 -8.21 -21.20
N THR A 282 15.99 -8.18 -22.35
CA THR A 282 14.86 -9.08 -22.69
C THR A 282 15.22 -10.56 -22.65
N ARG A 283 16.51 -10.88 -22.55
CA ARG A 283 17.08 -12.23 -22.42
C ARG A 283 16.73 -12.93 -21.09
N ASP A 284 16.57 -12.22 -19.98
CA ASP A 284 16.26 -12.85 -18.67
C ASP A 284 14.77 -13.19 -18.48
N LEU A 285 13.87 -12.48 -19.15
CA LEU A 285 12.42 -12.72 -19.08
C LEU A 285 12.00 -13.99 -19.85
N LEU A 286 12.75 -14.37 -20.88
CA LEU A 286 12.47 -15.54 -21.72
C LEU A 286 12.98 -16.86 -21.10
N ASN A 287 13.90 -16.79 -20.13
CA ASN A 287 14.59 -17.97 -19.59
C ASN A 287 13.87 -18.67 -18.41
N SER A 288 12.81 -18.09 -17.85
CA SER A 288 11.99 -18.73 -16.81
C SER A 288 10.54 -18.89 -17.27
N LYS A 289 10.25 -19.96 -18.02
CA LYS A 289 8.87 -20.31 -18.37
C LYS A 289 8.15 -20.84 -17.14
N ILE A 290 7.57 -19.94 -16.35
CA ILE A 290 6.75 -20.28 -15.19
C ILE A 290 5.49 -20.99 -15.68
N ASP A 291 5.27 -22.21 -15.21
CA ASP A 291 4.00 -22.90 -15.40
C ASP A 291 3.01 -22.44 -14.34
N TRP A 292 2.30 -21.35 -14.65
CA TRP A 292 1.34 -20.74 -13.72
C TRP A 292 0.18 -21.65 -13.33
N ASN A 293 -0.09 -22.70 -14.11
CA ASN A 293 -1.15 -23.66 -13.82
C ASN A 293 -0.66 -24.82 -12.93
N ASN A 294 0.64 -24.90 -12.66
CA ASN A 294 1.23 -25.97 -11.86
C ASN A 294 2.41 -25.44 -11.03
N LEU A 295 2.09 -24.64 -10.01
CA LEU A 295 3.11 -24.07 -9.11
C LEU A 295 3.47 -24.99 -7.93
N GLY A 296 2.82 -26.16 -7.82
CA GLY A 296 2.95 -27.07 -6.70
C GLY A 296 2.20 -26.61 -5.45
N GLU A 297 2.57 -27.15 -4.30
CA GLU A 297 2.06 -26.70 -3.00
C GLU A 297 2.79 -25.43 -2.57
N ASP A 298 2.05 -24.44 -2.07
CA ASP A 298 2.65 -23.24 -1.48
C ASP A 298 3.32 -23.57 -0.14
N PRO A 299 4.65 -23.45 0.01
CA PRO A 299 5.34 -23.85 1.23
C PRO A 299 4.97 -23.03 2.48
N LEU A 300 4.39 -21.83 2.31
CA LEU A 300 4.00 -20.99 3.45
C LEU A 300 2.59 -21.32 3.95
N THR A 301 1.63 -21.49 3.04
CA THR A 301 0.21 -21.71 3.39
C THR A 301 -0.23 -23.17 3.30
N ASN A 302 0.55 -24.04 2.66
CA ASN A 302 0.22 -25.42 2.28
C ASN A 302 -0.98 -25.53 1.32
N ILE A 303 -1.27 -24.45 0.58
CA ILE A 303 -2.36 -24.44 -0.41
C ILE A 303 -1.87 -25.06 -1.72
N ASP A 304 -2.67 -25.95 -2.30
CA ASP A 304 -2.39 -26.60 -3.58
C ASP A 304 -2.62 -25.64 -4.76
N LEU A 305 -1.56 -25.35 -5.51
CA LEU A 305 -1.58 -24.49 -6.69
C LEU A 305 -1.43 -25.29 -8.01
N THR A 306 -1.69 -26.59 -8.01
CA THR A 306 -1.58 -27.47 -9.19
C THR A 306 -2.77 -27.42 -10.14
N SER A 307 -3.90 -26.80 -9.72
CA SER A 307 -5.13 -26.73 -10.51
C SER A 307 -5.78 -25.35 -10.50
N VAL A 308 -4.98 -24.28 -10.44
CA VAL A 308 -5.48 -22.90 -10.41
C VAL A 308 -6.07 -22.52 -11.78
N GLY A 309 -7.29 -21.98 -11.76
CA GLY A 309 -8.02 -21.58 -12.98
C GLY A 309 -7.38 -20.41 -13.73
N SER A 310 -7.65 -20.33 -15.04
CA SER A 310 -7.04 -19.33 -15.93
C SER A 310 -7.34 -17.88 -15.57
N ASP A 311 -8.48 -17.63 -14.92
CA ASP A 311 -8.89 -16.30 -14.48
C ASP A 311 -7.89 -15.73 -13.46
N ILE A 312 -7.45 -16.57 -12.51
CA ILE A 312 -6.48 -16.20 -11.47
C ILE A 312 -5.07 -16.17 -12.05
N THR A 313 -4.67 -17.18 -12.81
CA THR A 313 -3.30 -17.25 -13.35
C THR A 313 -3.00 -16.14 -14.35
N THR A 314 -4.01 -15.64 -15.06
CA THR A 314 -3.86 -14.45 -15.94
C THR A 314 -3.54 -13.19 -15.13
N VAL A 315 -4.20 -12.99 -13.99
CA VAL A 315 -3.92 -11.86 -13.07
C VAL A 315 -2.50 -11.96 -12.53
N TRP A 316 -2.10 -13.13 -12.03
CA TRP A 316 -0.74 -13.34 -11.50
C TRP A 316 0.33 -13.13 -12.56
N ARG A 317 0.15 -13.69 -13.76
CA ARG A 317 1.07 -13.49 -14.89
C ARG A 317 1.21 -12.02 -15.25
N TYR A 318 0.09 -11.27 -15.27
CA TYR A 318 0.11 -9.84 -15.55
C TYR A 318 0.98 -9.09 -14.52
N HIS A 319 0.70 -9.28 -13.23
CA HIS A 319 1.37 -8.53 -12.17
C HIS A 319 2.83 -8.94 -11.97
N TYR A 320 3.17 -10.20 -12.22
CA TYR A 320 4.56 -10.66 -12.20
C TYR A 320 5.36 -9.99 -13.30
N HIS A 321 4.82 -9.98 -14.52
CA HIS A 321 5.45 -9.32 -15.66
C HIS A 321 5.54 -7.80 -15.46
N TRP A 322 4.47 -7.16 -14.96
CA TRP A 322 4.46 -5.74 -14.67
C TRP A 322 5.51 -5.36 -13.63
N THR A 323 5.62 -6.10 -12.53
CA THR A 323 6.59 -5.78 -11.47
C THR A 323 8.04 -5.87 -11.96
N LYS A 324 8.32 -6.75 -12.93
CA LYS A 324 9.65 -6.85 -13.55
C LYS A 324 9.94 -5.80 -14.63
N THR A 325 8.92 -5.30 -15.33
CA THR A 325 9.14 -4.60 -16.61
C THR A 325 8.42 -3.26 -16.76
N GLY A 326 7.47 -2.97 -15.87
CA GLY A 326 6.59 -1.81 -15.93
C GLY A 326 5.53 -1.92 -17.03
N LYS A 327 5.44 -3.08 -17.70
CA LYS A 327 4.55 -3.33 -18.84
C LYS A 327 3.72 -4.58 -18.60
N GLY A 328 2.53 -4.61 -19.20
CA GLY A 328 1.75 -5.84 -19.31
C GLY A 328 2.52 -6.92 -20.10
N PRO A 329 2.20 -8.21 -19.87
CA PRO A 329 2.80 -9.31 -20.62
C PRO A 329 2.40 -9.22 -22.10
N PRO A 330 3.21 -9.79 -23.01
CA PRO A 330 2.84 -9.89 -24.43
C PRO A 330 1.43 -10.46 -24.59
N GLN A 331 0.64 -9.84 -25.47
CA GLN A 331 -0.71 -10.28 -25.78
C GLN A 331 -0.67 -11.60 -26.56
N VAL A 332 -1.57 -12.52 -26.20
CA VAL A 332 -1.79 -13.78 -26.91
C VAL A 332 -3.14 -13.65 -27.61
N LEU A 333 -3.16 -12.86 -28.68
CA LEU A 333 -4.40 -12.44 -29.32
C LEU A 333 -5.11 -13.62 -30.00
N SER A 334 -6.36 -13.82 -29.62
CA SER A 334 -7.35 -14.60 -30.36
C SER A 334 -8.36 -13.67 -31.02
N GLN A 335 -8.83 -14.03 -32.21
CA GLN A 335 -9.95 -13.35 -32.89
C GLN A 335 -11.31 -13.97 -32.53
N ASP A 336 -11.39 -14.67 -31.40
CA ASP A 336 -12.62 -15.37 -31.02
C ASP A 336 -13.64 -14.40 -30.40
N GLN A 337 -14.53 -13.88 -31.25
CA GLN A 337 -15.67 -13.06 -30.87
C GLN A 337 -16.53 -13.73 -29.78
N LYS A 338 -16.68 -15.06 -29.81
CA LYS A 338 -17.50 -15.80 -28.85
C LYS A 338 -16.86 -15.82 -27.47
N GLU A 339 -15.54 -15.98 -27.40
CA GLU A 339 -14.82 -15.88 -26.12
C GLU A 339 -14.88 -14.46 -25.57
N ALA A 340 -14.75 -13.44 -26.41
CA ALA A 340 -14.90 -12.05 -26.00
C ALA A 340 -16.29 -11.75 -25.41
N GLU A 341 -17.36 -12.23 -26.06
CA GLU A 341 -18.74 -12.11 -25.55
C GLU A 341 -18.94 -12.85 -24.22
N LYS A 342 -18.40 -14.07 -24.10
CA LYS A 342 -18.41 -14.83 -22.85
C LYS A 342 -17.72 -14.07 -21.72
N LEU A 343 -16.54 -13.50 -21.97
CA LEU A 343 -15.81 -12.69 -21.00
C LEU A 343 -16.57 -11.40 -20.65
N GLY A 344 -17.23 -10.77 -21.63
CA GLY A 344 -18.10 -9.62 -21.41
C GLY A 344 -19.29 -9.94 -20.47
N HIS A 345 -19.88 -11.13 -20.60
CA HIS A 345 -20.86 -11.62 -19.65
C HIS A 345 -20.22 -11.91 -18.28
N GLN A 346 -19.07 -12.58 -18.24
CA GLN A 346 -18.37 -12.92 -17.00
C GLN A 346 -18.04 -11.67 -16.17
N LEU A 347 -17.61 -10.59 -16.83
CA LEU A 347 -17.36 -9.28 -16.23
C LEU A 347 -18.57 -8.67 -15.51
N ARG A 348 -19.79 -9.11 -15.84
CA ARG A 348 -21.06 -8.62 -15.28
C ARG A 348 -21.75 -9.59 -14.33
N LEU A 349 -21.10 -10.70 -13.96
CA LEU A 349 -21.65 -11.64 -12.97
C LEU A 349 -21.99 -10.92 -11.67
N LYS A 350 -23.07 -11.37 -11.03
CA LYS A 350 -23.61 -10.79 -9.79
C LYS A 350 -23.00 -11.48 -8.56
N ASN A 351 -23.19 -10.85 -7.41
CA ASN A 351 -22.71 -11.30 -6.09
C ASN A 351 -21.20 -11.13 -5.86
N ASP A 352 -20.81 -11.05 -4.60
CA ASP A 352 -19.42 -10.86 -4.19
C ASP A 352 -18.55 -12.08 -4.49
N SER A 353 -19.11 -13.29 -4.47
CA SER A 353 -18.37 -14.52 -4.79
C SER A 353 -17.82 -14.56 -6.23
N ALA A 354 -18.43 -13.83 -7.16
CA ALA A 354 -17.98 -13.73 -8.56
C ALA A 354 -16.90 -12.67 -8.79
N GLU A 355 -16.34 -12.06 -7.73
CA GLU A 355 -15.27 -11.06 -7.86
C GLU A 355 -14.03 -11.59 -8.61
N PRO A 356 -13.48 -12.78 -8.29
CA PRO A 356 -12.35 -13.34 -9.03
C PRO A 356 -12.68 -13.56 -10.50
N ASP A 357 -13.91 -13.96 -10.83
CA ASP A 357 -14.36 -14.14 -12.21
C ASP A 357 -14.41 -12.81 -12.97
N ARG A 358 -14.93 -11.74 -12.37
CA ARG A 358 -14.99 -10.41 -12.99
C ARG A 358 -13.61 -9.85 -13.27
N ILE A 359 -12.72 -9.92 -12.28
CA ILE A 359 -11.34 -9.43 -12.42
C ILE A 359 -10.59 -10.29 -13.44
N GLY A 360 -10.67 -11.61 -13.34
CA GLY A 360 -10.08 -12.53 -14.32
C GLY A 360 -10.55 -12.23 -15.75
N ALA A 361 -11.86 -12.02 -15.94
CA ALA A 361 -12.41 -11.65 -17.24
C ALA A 361 -11.83 -10.34 -17.80
N ALA A 362 -11.65 -9.32 -16.95
CA ALA A 362 -11.06 -8.05 -17.36
C ALA A 362 -9.61 -8.21 -17.85
N TYR A 363 -8.77 -8.94 -17.12
CA TYR A 363 -7.38 -9.19 -17.53
C TYR A 363 -7.28 -10.12 -18.75
N ARG A 364 -8.20 -11.10 -18.88
CA ARG A 364 -8.27 -11.96 -20.06
C ARG A 364 -8.71 -11.21 -21.29
N LEU A 365 -9.73 -10.33 -21.20
CA LEU A 365 -10.09 -9.41 -22.29
C LEU A 365 -8.86 -8.63 -22.77
N ALA A 366 -8.06 -8.09 -21.83
CA ALA A 366 -6.87 -7.32 -22.16
C ALA A 366 -5.72 -8.14 -22.78
N ASN A 367 -5.57 -9.42 -22.41
CA ASN A 367 -4.45 -10.25 -22.85
C ASN A 367 -4.76 -11.17 -24.03
N THR A 368 -5.99 -11.66 -24.17
CA THR A 368 -6.35 -12.74 -25.09
C THR A 368 -7.29 -12.34 -26.23
N VAL A 369 -7.89 -11.16 -26.17
CA VAL A 369 -8.84 -10.68 -27.18
C VAL A 369 -8.21 -9.56 -28.00
N ASN A 370 -8.59 -9.43 -29.28
CA ASN A 370 -8.21 -8.28 -30.10
C ASN A 370 -8.52 -6.97 -29.35
N SER A 371 -7.53 -6.09 -29.24
CA SER A 371 -7.62 -4.90 -28.41
C SER A 371 -8.80 -3.99 -28.74
N ASN A 372 -9.21 -3.86 -30.01
CA ASN A 372 -10.35 -3.01 -30.36
C ASN A 372 -11.65 -3.58 -29.76
N LEU A 373 -11.84 -4.90 -29.85
CA LEU A 373 -12.99 -5.57 -29.27
C LEU A 373 -12.95 -5.54 -27.73
N ALA A 374 -11.77 -5.78 -27.14
CA ALA A 374 -11.57 -5.69 -25.71
C ALA A 374 -11.90 -4.29 -25.18
N VAL A 375 -11.37 -3.24 -25.82
CA VAL A 375 -11.65 -1.84 -25.48
C VAL A 375 -13.14 -1.53 -25.57
N ASN A 376 -13.84 -2.00 -26.61
CA ASN A 376 -15.28 -1.76 -26.73
C ASN A 376 -16.08 -2.41 -25.58
N ILE A 377 -15.78 -3.66 -25.22
CA ILE A 377 -16.47 -4.38 -24.13
C ILE A 377 -16.18 -3.73 -22.77
N LEU A 378 -14.93 -3.33 -22.56
CA LEU A 378 -14.48 -2.69 -21.32
C LEU A 378 -14.97 -1.24 -21.22
N GLU A 379 -15.08 -0.51 -22.33
CA GLU A 379 -15.70 0.83 -22.38
C GLU A 379 -17.15 0.72 -21.93
N ASP A 380 -17.94 -0.19 -22.50
CA ASP A 380 -19.33 -0.39 -22.10
C ASP A 380 -19.44 -0.71 -20.59
N ALA A 381 -18.57 -1.58 -20.08
CA ALA A 381 -18.54 -1.95 -18.67
C ALA A 381 -18.09 -0.81 -17.74
N LEU A 382 -17.27 0.14 -18.23
CA LEU A 382 -16.85 1.31 -17.47
C LEU A 382 -18.02 2.23 -17.10
N TYR A 383 -19.14 2.16 -17.83
CA TYR A 383 -20.38 2.90 -17.56
C TYR A 383 -21.47 2.07 -16.86
N ASP A 384 -21.18 0.83 -16.46
CA ASP A 384 -22.13 -0.02 -15.70
C ASP A 384 -22.51 0.66 -14.37
N GLU A 385 -23.74 0.44 -13.89
CA GLU A 385 -24.23 1.02 -12.64
C GLU A 385 -23.53 0.46 -11.40
N ARG A 386 -22.98 -0.76 -11.48
CA ARG A 386 -22.30 -1.42 -10.37
C ARG A 386 -20.81 -1.07 -10.32
N GLU A 387 -20.35 -0.63 -9.15
CA GLU A 387 -18.97 -0.21 -8.94
C GLU A 387 -17.97 -1.32 -9.23
N ASN A 388 -18.24 -2.56 -8.82
CA ASN A 388 -17.33 -3.69 -9.03
C ASN A 388 -17.12 -4.01 -10.53
N VAL A 389 -18.13 -3.82 -11.38
CA VAL A 389 -18.02 -3.97 -12.84
C VAL A 389 -17.18 -2.83 -13.43
N ARG A 390 -17.46 -1.58 -13.04
CA ARG A 390 -16.66 -0.42 -13.51
C ARG A 390 -15.20 -0.54 -13.09
N ARG A 391 -14.93 -1.00 -11.87
CA ARG A 391 -13.58 -1.20 -11.33
C ARG A 391 -12.85 -2.32 -12.09
N ALA A 392 -13.49 -3.47 -12.31
CA ALA A 392 -12.93 -4.53 -13.13
C ALA A 392 -12.62 -4.04 -14.56
N ALA A 393 -13.55 -3.31 -15.18
CA ALA A 393 -13.35 -2.70 -16.50
C ALA A 393 -12.16 -1.74 -16.53
N THR A 394 -11.98 -0.94 -15.47
CA THR A 394 -10.85 -0.02 -15.32
C THR A 394 -9.51 -0.76 -15.29
N TYR A 395 -9.41 -1.86 -14.53
CA TYR A 395 -8.20 -2.70 -14.52
C TYR A 395 -7.95 -3.36 -15.89
N GLY A 396 -9.01 -3.79 -16.58
CA GLY A 396 -8.90 -4.30 -17.95
C GLY A 396 -8.35 -3.24 -18.92
N LEU A 397 -8.86 -2.00 -18.88
CA LEU A 397 -8.38 -0.91 -19.73
C LEU A 397 -6.92 -0.54 -19.42
N ILE A 398 -6.52 -0.56 -18.14
CA ILE A 398 -5.12 -0.42 -17.73
C ILE A 398 -4.26 -1.54 -18.33
N ALA A 399 -4.76 -2.78 -18.29
CA ALA A 399 -4.05 -3.93 -18.84
C ALA A 399 -3.94 -3.90 -20.37
N VAL A 400 -4.89 -3.28 -21.08
CA VAL A 400 -4.81 -3.00 -22.52
C VAL A 400 -3.72 -1.97 -22.84
N GLY A 401 -3.50 -1.00 -21.97
CA GLY A 401 -2.46 0.03 -22.12
C GLY A 401 -2.81 1.10 -23.15
N ASN A 402 -1.84 1.51 -23.98
CA ASN A 402 -1.95 2.67 -24.87
C ASN A 402 -3.19 2.66 -25.79
N GLN A 403 -3.69 1.48 -26.20
CA GLN A 403 -4.86 1.38 -27.07
C GLN A 403 -6.17 1.85 -26.39
N ALA A 404 -6.20 1.94 -25.06
CA ALA A 404 -7.34 2.46 -24.31
C ALA A 404 -7.34 4.00 -24.17
N THR A 405 -6.27 4.70 -24.60
CA THR A 405 -6.05 6.13 -24.30
C THR A 405 -7.20 7.02 -24.76
N GLU A 406 -7.65 6.92 -26.01
CA GLU A 406 -8.74 7.77 -26.54
C GLU A 406 -10.07 7.54 -25.81
N THR A 407 -10.38 6.28 -25.51
CA THR A 407 -11.57 5.88 -24.75
C THR A 407 -11.55 6.50 -23.36
N LEU A 408 -10.40 6.47 -22.70
CA LEU A 408 -10.23 7.00 -21.35
C LEU A 408 -10.22 8.54 -21.32
N ILE A 409 -9.69 9.22 -22.34
CA ILE A 409 -9.79 10.68 -22.49
C ILE A 409 -11.27 11.10 -22.63
N LYS A 410 -12.04 10.38 -23.46
CA LYS A 410 -13.48 10.62 -23.59
C LYS A 410 -14.19 10.43 -22.25
N ALA A 411 -13.91 9.32 -21.55
CA ALA A 411 -14.55 8.99 -20.28
C ALA A 411 -14.13 9.92 -19.11
N ALA A 412 -12.92 10.50 -19.14
CA ALA A 412 -12.48 11.54 -18.21
C ALA A 412 -13.33 12.83 -18.30
N ASN A 413 -14.10 13.01 -19.36
CA ASN A 413 -15.04 14.11 -19.57
C ASN A 413 -16.52 13.72 -19.35
N SER A 414 -16.78 12.52 -18.83
CA SER A 414 -18.13 12.03 -18.54
C SER A 414 -18.87 12.93 -17.52
N PRO A 415 -20.21 13.08 -17.63
CA PRO A 415 -20.99 13.72 -16.57
C PRO A 415 -20.93 12.92 -15.25
N LEU A 416 -20.64 11.62 -15.31
CA LEU A 416 -20.59 10.74 -14.15
C LEU A 416 -19.25 10.86 -13.41
N LYS A 417 -19.30 11.36 -12.17
CA LYS A 417 -18.14 11.54 -11.28
C LYS A 417 -17.25 10.30 -11.19
N TRP A 418 -17.85 9.12 -10.99
CA TRP A 418 -17.11 7.89 -10.79
C TRP A 418 -16.43 7.36 -12.05
N VAL A 419 -17.04 7.59 -13.22
CA VAL A 419 -16.41 7.31 -14.52
C VAL A 419 -15.21 8.23 -14.70
N ARG A 420 -15.35 9.55 -14.47
CA ARG A 420 -14.21 10.47 -14.55
C ARG A 420 -13.07 10.05 -13.63
N LYS A 421 -13.38 9.74 -12.37
CA LYS A 421 -12.41 9.28 -11.37
C LYS A 421 -11.67 8.03 -11.83
N ALA A 422 -12.39 7.03 -12.35
CA ALA A 422 -11.81 5.78 -12.86
C ALA A 422 -10.92 6.01 -14.09
N SER A 423 -11.36 6.87 -15.02
CA SER A 423 -10.60 7.17 -16.23
C SER A 423 -9.32 7.95 -15.96
N VAL A 424 -9.36 8.95 -15.06
CA VAL A 424 -8.17 9.70 -14.67
C VAL A 424 -7.12 8.80 -14.01
N TYR A 425 -7.57 7.88 -13.17
CA TYR A 425 -6.71 6.85 -12.58
C TYR A 425 -6.03 6.00 -13.68
N ALA A 426 -6.79 5.45 -14.62
CA ALA A 426 -6.26 4.62 -15.69
C ALA A 426 -5.31 5.37 -16.65
N LEU A 427 -5.60 6.65 -16.95
CA LEU A 427 -4.74 7.51 -17.77
C LEU A 427 -3.32 7.64 -17.17
N GLY A 428 -3.22 7.81 -15.85
CA GLY A 428 -1.93 7.88 -15.17
C GLY A 428 -1.15 6.56 -15.21
N ASP A 429 -1.85 5.44 -15.04
CA ASP A 429 -1.23 4.14 -14.76
C ASP A 429 -0.67 3.43 -16.00
N ALA A 430 -1.34 3.52 -17.17
CA ALA A 430 -0.93 2.72 -18.34
C ALA A 430 -1.14 3.35 -19.73
N CYS A 431 -1.70 4.56 -19.84
CA CYS A 431 -1.93 5.20 -21.15
C CYS A 431 -0.70 5.87 -21.75
N GLU A 432 -0.82 6.32 -22.99
CA GLU A 432 0.25 6.99 -23.72
C GLU A 432 0.81 8.21 -22.97
N LEU A 433 2.15 8.34 -22.95
CA LEU A 433 2.83 9.49 -22.36
C LEU A 433 2.84 10.65 -23.37
N SER A 434 1.71 11.36 -23.47
CA SER A 434 1.50 12.47 -24.41
C SER A 434 0.99 13.74 -23.73
N GLU A 435 1.17 14.88 -24.40
CA GLU A 435 0.66 16.18 -23.94
C GLU A 435 -0.86 16.16 -23.76
N LYS A 436 -1.60 15.50 -24.65
CA LYS A 436 -3.06 15.37 -24.58
C LYS A 436 -3.52 14.64 -23.29
N VAL A 437 -2.81 13.59 -22.88
CA VAL A 437 -3.10 12.88 -21.63
C VAL A 437 -2.78 13.77 -20.43
N LEU A 438 -1.62 14.45 -20.45
CA LEU A 438 -1.24 15.41 -19.42
C LEU A 438 -2.30 16.52 -19.27
N GLU A 439 -2.69 17.19 -20.36
CA GLU A 439 -3.71 18.25 -20.35
C GLU A 439 -5.05 17.75 -19.78
N THR A 440 -5.46 16.54 -20.14
CA THR A 440 -6.69 15.92 -19.62
C THR A 440 -6.62 15.74 -18.11
N VAL A 441 -5.52 15.17 -17.59
CA VAL A 441 -5.34 14.94 -16.15
C VAL A 441 -5.16 16.26 -15.39
N SER A 442 -4.35 17.19 -15.91
CA SER A 442 -4.14 18.52 -15.32
C SER A 442 -5.45 19.31 -15.22
N GLY A 443 -6.26 19.30 -16.28
CA GLY A 443 -7.57 19.95 -16.26
C GLY A 443 -8.52 19.35 -15.21
N ARG A 444 -8.40 18.05 -14.92
CA ARG A 444 -9.16 17.40 -13.83
C ARG A 444 -8.65 17.82 -12.45
N LEU A 445 -7.34 17.96 -12.25
CA LEU A 445 -6.80 18.48 -11.00
C LEU A 445 -7.16 19.95 -10.78
N GLU A 446 -7.16 20.77 -11.82
CA GLU A 446 -7.38 22.21 -11.68
C GLU A 446 -8.85 22.61 -11.51
N TYR A 447 -9.77 21.89 -12.16
CA TYR A 447 -11.15 22.37 -12.35
C TYR A 447 -12.24 21.36 -12.02
N ASP A 448 -11.94 20.09 -11.68
CA ASP A 448 -13.02 19.15 -11.38
C ASP A 448 -13.72 19.51 -10.06
N PRO A 449 -15.07 19.60 -10.02
CA PRO A 449 -15.79 19.95 -8.80
C PRO A 449 -15.60 18.92 -7.68
N SER A 450 -15.26 17.67 -8.02
CA SER A 450 -15.12 16.59 -7.04
C SER A 450 -13.69 16.46 -6.51
N VAL A 451 -13.52 16.65 -5.20
CA VAL A 451 -12.27 16.37 -4.46
C VAL A 451 -11.72 14.97 -4.76
N TYR A 452 -12.57 13.96 -4.91
CA TYR A 452 -12.14 12.60 -5.28
C TYR A 452 -11.46 12.52 -6.65
N VAL A 453 -11.92 13.31 -7.62
CA VAL A 453 -11.35 13.31 -8.98
C VAL A 453 -10.05 14.10 -8.96
N ARG A 454 -10.01 15.25 -8.28
CA ARG A 454 -8.78 16.04 -8.10
C ARG A 454 -7.68 15.25 -7.38
N SER A 455 -8.02 14.55 -6.30
CA SER A 455 -7.09 13.70 -5.54
C SER A 455 -6.46 12.61 -6.40
N VAL A 456 -7.27 11.96 -7.24
CA VAL A 456 -6.78 10.93 -8.18
C VAL A 456 -5.97 11.56 -9.30
N ALA A 457 -6.37 12.73 -9.81
CA ALA A 457 -5.61 13.46 -10.82
C ALA A 457 -4.20 13.83 -10.32
N ALA A 458 -4.07 14.31 -9.08
CA ALA A 458 -2.77 14.55 -8.46
C ALA A 458 -1.90 13.28 -8.47
N GLY A 459 -2.44 12.15 -7.98
CA GLY A 459 -1.74 10.86 -8.01
C GLY A 459 -1.34 10.41 -9.42
N SER A 460 -2.23 10.61 -10.40
CA SER A 460 -2.00 10.27 -11.81
C SER A 460 -0.86 11.08 -12.44
N LEU A 461 -0.69 12.36 -12.08
CA LEU A 461 0.46 13.16 -12.53
C LEU A 461 1.80 12.58 -12.01
N GLY A 462 1.81 12.08 -10.77
CA GLY A 462 2.94 11.34 -10.22
C GLY A 462 3.22 10.05 -11.01
N CYS A 463 2.19 9.29 -11.37
CA CYS A 463 2.34 8.08 -12.20
C CYS A 463 2.86 8.40 -13.60
N LEU A 464 2.35 9.45 -14.26
CA LEU A 464 2.83 9.88 -15.58
C LEU A 464 4.32 10.21 -15.52
N GLY A 465 4.74 11.05 -14.57
CA GLY A 465 6.15 11.43 -14.48
C GLY A 465 7.05 10.28 -14.03
N ARG A 466 6.58 9.37 -13.16
CA ARG A 466 7.31 8.14 -12.80
C ARG A 466 7.57 7.26 -14.02
N ARG A 467 6.54 7.02 -14.82
CA ARG A 467 6.62 6.21 -16.05
C ARG A 467 7.47 6.89 -17.11
N SER A 468 7.34 8.21 -17.28
CA SER A 468 8.22 8.98 -18.17
C SER A 468 9.68 8.79 -17.78
N ALA A 469 10.02 9.04 -16.52
CA ALA A 469 11.39 8.93 -16.03
C ALA A 469 11.98 7.52 -16.23
N SER A 470 11.24 6.46 -15.91
CA SER A 470 11.71 5.08 -16.04
C SER A 470 11.81 4.59 -17.50
N THR A 471 10.99 5.11 -18.41
CA THR A 471 10.99 4.70 -19.82
C THR A 471 11.83 5.61 -20.72
N GLY A 472 12.17 6.82 -20.27
CA GLY A 472 12.77 7.88 -21.07
C GLY A 472 11.81 8.53 -22.07
N ILE A 473 10.57 8.07 -22.17
CA ILE A 473 9.56 8.57 -23.10
C ILE A 473 8.81 9.72 -22.42
N GLY A 474 8.69 10.87 -23.08
CA GLY A 474 7.91 11.97 -22.53
C GLY A 474 8.56 12.64 -21.30
N ASN A 475 9.89 12.60 -21.16
CA ASN A 475 10.59 13.28 -20.06
C ASN A 475 10.32 14.79 -20.02
N GLN A 476 10.04 15.40 -21.18
CA GLN A 476 9.63 16.79 -21.28
C GLN A 476 8.30 17.11 -20.59
N LEU A 477 7.49 16.09 -20.25
CA LEU A 477 6.24 16.25 -19.52
C LEU A 477 6.44 16.46 -18.02
N ILE A 478 7.57 16.01 -17.45
CA ILE A 478 7.81 16.03 -15.99
C ILE A 478 7.80 17.44 -15.40
N PRO A 479 8.48 18.45 -16.00
CA PRO A 479 8.36 19.83 -15.53
C PRO A 479 6.90 20.30 -15.52
N SER A 480 6.13 20.00 -16.56
CA SER A 480 4.72 20.39 -16.64
C SER A 480 3.85 19.69 -15.59
N CYS A 481 4.10 18.40 -15.29
CA CYS A 481 3.46 17.71 -14.16
C CYS A 481 3.72 18.45 -12.84
N LEU A 482 4.99 18.80 -12.56
CA LEU A 482 5.38 19.49 -11.34
C LEU A 482 4.78 20.88 -11.22
N LYS A 483 4.74 21.63 -12.32
CA LYS A 483 4.12 22.94 -12.33
C LYS A 483 2.65 22.86 -11.89
N VAL A 484 1.88 21.92 -12.45
CA VAL A 484 0.45 21.75 -12.10
C VAL A 484 0.29 21.29 -10.65
N LEU A 485 1.16 20.41 -10.16
CA LEU A 485 1.20 19.98 -8.76
C LEU A 485 1.46 21.16 -7.81
N VAL A 486 2.47 21.99 -8.11
CA VAL A 486 2.78 23.20 -7.33
C VAL A 486 1.62 24.20 -7.36
N ASP A 487 1.02 24.45 -8.53
CA ASP A 487 -0.12 25.35 -8.68
C ASP A 487 -1.34 24.85 -7.87
N SER A 488 -1.51 23.53 -7.71
CA SER A 488 -2.56 22.93 -6.88
C SER A 488 -2.37 23.17 -5.38
N LEU A 489 -1.13 23.18 -4.88
CA LEU A 489 -0.85 23.51 -3.46
C LEU A 489 -1.32 24.91 -3.06
N ASN A 490 -1.41 25.84 -4.01
CA ASN A 490 -1.90 27.19 -3.73
C ASN A 490 -3.44 27.30 -3.75
N LYS A 491 -4.14 26.26 -4.21
CA LYS A 491 -5.60 26.22 -4.35
C LYS A 491 -6.28 25.35 -3.32
N GLU A 492 -5.67 24.22 -2.98
CA GLU A 492 -6.27 23.23 -2.08
C GLU A 492 -6.01 23.58 -0.63
N GLU A 493 -7.06 23.50 0.19
CA GLU A 493 -7.03 23.86 1.60
C GLU A 493 -6.99 22.61 2.47
N ASN A 494 -6.47 22.76 3.68
CA ASN A 494 -6.64 21.77 4.73
C ASN A 494 -8.01 21.94 5.40
N ARG A 495 -8.67 20.84 5.72
CA ARG A 495 -9.93 20.82 6.48
C ARG A 495 -9.81 19.87 7.66
N LEU A 496 -10.68 20.03 8.65
CA LEU A 496 -10.71 19.16 9.83
C LEU A 496 -10.88 17.69 9.40
N ALA A 497 -10.19 16.77 10.10
CA ALA A 497 -10.37 15.34 9.88
C ALA A 497 -11.84 14.94 10.11
N MET A 498 -12.34 14.01 9.30
CA MET A 498 -13.76 13.66 9.23
C MET A 498 -14.38 13.24 10.56
N ASP A 499 -13.66 12.45 11.34
CA ASP A 499 -14.06 11.95 12.65
C ASP A 499 -14.23 13.07 13.66
N LEU A 500 -13.30 14.03 13.65
CA LEU A 500 -13.36 15.21 14.52
C LEU A 500 -14.45 16.18 14.09
N ALA A 501 -14.57 16.46 12.79
CA ALA A 501 -15.61 17.33 12.26
C ALA A 501 -17.02 16.83 12.58
N GLN A 502 -17.21 15.51 12.60
CA GLN A 502 -18.51 14.89 12.84
C GLN A 502 -18.72 14.44 14.30
N GLY A 503 -17.68 14.46 15.13
CA GLY A 503 -17.72 13.88 16.48
C GLY A 503 -18.06 12.38 16.47
N ARG A 504 -17.55 11.63 15.49
CA ARG A 504 -17.86 10.20 15.25
C ARG A 504 -16.59 9.38 15.18
N SER A 505 -16.69 8.08 15.45
CA SER A 505 -15.60 7.16 15.12
C SER A 505 -15.29 7.21 13.62
N ILE A 506 -14.00 7.14 13.26
CA ILE A 506 -13.53 7.13 11.87
C ILE A 506 -14.23 6.05 11.00
N LYS A 507 -14.74 4.98 11.62
CA LYS A 507 -15.45 3.89 10.93
C LYS A 507 -16.88 4.25 10.51
N PHE A 508 -17.44 5.34 11.05
CA PHE A 508 -18.83 5.77 10.83
C PHE A 508 -18.94 7.18 10.23
N VAL A 509 -17.82 7.77 9.83
CA VAL A 509 -17.80 9.09 9.20
C VAL A 509 -18.36 9.03 7.78
N ARG A 510 -18.93 10.15 7.34
CA ARG A 510 -19.36 10.35 5.96
C ARG A 510 -18.73 11.64 5.42
N PRO A 511 -18.32 11.69 4.15
CA PRO A 511 -17.78 12.92 3.57
C PRO A 511 -18.79 14.07 3.67
N THR A 512 -18.30 15.24 4.08
CA THR A 512 -19.06 16.50 4.13
C THR A 512 -18.22 17.63 3.57
N ASP A 513 -18.85 18.79 3.31
CA ASP A 513 -18.11 19.98 2.87
C ASP A 513 -17.23 20.57 3.99
N GLU A 514 -17.49 20.25 5.25
CA GLU A 514 -16.80 20.77 6.44
C GLU A 514 -15.54 19.96 6.81
N SER A 515 -15.40 18.76 6.25
CA SER A 515 -14.29 17.84 6.54
C SER A 515 -13.53 17.47 5.27
N ASP A 516 -12.25 17.12 5.41
CA ASP A 516 -11.56 16.49 4.29
C ASP A 516 -11.93 15.01 4.17
N VAL A 517 -11.88 14.44 2.97
CA VAL A 517 -12.14 13.02 2.74
C VAL A 517 -11.02 12.11 3.26
N CYS A 518 -9.97 12.63 3.90
CA CYS A 518 -8.94 11.81 4.49
C CYS A 518 -9.38 10.96 5.70
N GLU A 519 -8.90 9.72 5.76
CA GLU A 519 -8.95 8.91 6.99
C GLU A 519 -7.76 9.18 7.91
N GLY A 520 -7.98 9.09 9.22
CA GLY A 520 -6.95 9.21 10.25
C GLY A 520 -7.16 10.48 11.07
N GLY A 521 -7.44 10.28 12.36
CA GLY A 521 -8.20 11.18 13.21
C GLY A 521 -7.59 12.51 13.61
N GLY A 522 -6.93 13.19 12.67
CA GLY A 522 -6.10 14.36 12.91
C GLY A 522 -4.91 13.98 13.78
N PHE A 523 -3.73 13.80 13.19
CA PHE A 523 -2.53 13.54 13.99
C PHE A 523 -2.17 14.77 14.81
N ASP A 524 -2.61 14.80 16.08
CA ASP A 524 -2.21 15.81 17.04
C ASP A 524 -0.92 15.36 17.74
N LEU A 525 0.18 16.07 17.44
CA LEU A 525 1.47 15.86 18.09
C LEU A 525 1.62 16.69 19.38
N GLY A 526 0.59 17.43 19.79
CA GLY A 526 0.65 18.35 20.94
C GLY A 526 1.51 19.58 20.67
N LEU A 527 1.67 19.95 19.39
CA LEU A 527 2.47 21.10 18.96
C LEU A 527 1.56 22.14 18.33
N ASP A 528 1.62 23.39 18.83
CA ASP A 528 0.72 24.49 18.45
C ASP A 528 0.56 24.68 16.93
N ARG A 529 1.62 24.42 16.15
CA ARG A 529 1.61 24.52 14.69
C ARG A 529 0.70 23.50 14.03
N PHE A 530 0.68 22.25 14.50
CA PHE A 530 0.00 21.16 13.81
C PHE A 530 -1.43 21.04 14.30
N GLN A 531 -2.36 21.23 13.38
CA GLN A 531 -3.78 21.13 13.65
C GLN A 531 -4.26 19.76 13.17
N PRO A 532 -5.38 19.24 13.70
CA PRO A 532 -5.93 17.95 13.29
C PRO A 532 -6.65 18.02 11.93
N VAL A 533 -6.00 18.67 10.97
CA VAL A 533 -6.50 18.95 9.63
C VAL A 533 -5.79 18.07 8.60
N ARG A 534 -6.48 17.76 7.51
CA ARG A 534 -6.04 16.89 6.43
C ARG A 534 -6.42 17.50 5.08
N SER A 535 -5.82 17.00 4.00
CA SER A 535 -6.22 17.38 2.65
C SER A 535 -5.88 16.30 1.64
N SER A 536 -6.89 15.62 1.11
CA SER A 536 -6.67 14.48 0.23
C SER A 536 -5.99 14.88 -1.08
N VAL A 537 -6.26 16.08 -1.56
CA VAL A 537 -5.62 16.59 -2.78
C VAL A 537 -4.17 16.99 -2.46
N ARG A 538 -3.93 17.81 -1.43
CA ARG A 538 -2.57 18.26 -1.07
C ARG A 538 -1.65 17.09 -0.77
N GLU A 539 -2.14 16.10 -0.02
CA GLU A 539 -1.34 14.92 0.30
C GLU A 539 -1.01 14.07 -0.93
N ASN A 540 -1.94 13.89 -1.88
CA ASN A 540 -1.61 13.22 -3.15
C ASN A 540 -0.64 14.06 -4.00
N VAL A 541 -0.78 15.39 -3.99
CA VAL A 541 0.13 16.30 -4.68
C VAL A 541 1.55 16.12 -4.15
N LEU A 542 1.72 16.17 -2.83
CA LEU A 542 3.03 16.03 -2.19
C LEU A 542 3.59 14.61 -2.31
N TRP A 543 2.74 13.58 -2.25
CA TRP A 543 3.13 12.20 -2.55
C TRP A 543 3.65 12.06 -4.00
N SER A 544 2.98 12.69 -4.97
CA SER A 544 3.46 12.74 -6.35
C SER A 544 4.75 13.54 -6.48
N MET A 545 4.92 14.63 -5.72
CA MET A 545 6.20 15.35 -5.68
C MET A 545 7.33 14.47 -5.11
N VAL A 546 7.09 13.65 -4.08
CA VAL A 546 8.09 12.66 -3.62
C VAL A 546 8.52 11.73 -4.75
N ILE A 547 7.56 11.21 -5.51
CA ILE A 547 7.83 10.30 -6.64
C ILE A 547 8.74 10.97 -7.66
N LEU A 548 8.43 12.21 -8.06
CA LEU A 548 9.19 12.94 -9.08
C LEU A 548 10.55 13.42 -8.56
N CYS A 549 10.62 13.85 -7.29
CA CYS A 549 11.87 14.23 -6.64
C CYS A 549 12.83 13.04 -6.45
N SER A 550 12.32 11.81 -6.37
CA SER A 550 13.13 10.58 -6.35
C SER A 550 13.87 10.30 -7.67
N LYS A 551 13.69 11.13 -8.70
CA LYS A 551 14.34 10.98 -10.01
C LYS A 551 15.58 11.86 -10.18
N GLY A 552 15.94 12.62 -9.15
CA GLY A 552 17.04 13.56 -9.19
C GLY A 552 16.65 14.89 -9.86
N SER A 553 17.46 15.91 -9.62
CA SER A 553 17.16 17.30 -9.98
C SER A 553 17.16 17.60 -11.48
N SER A 554 17.91 16.84 -12.29
CA SER A 554 18.07 17.12 -13.73
C SER A 554 16.75 17.02 -14.51
N ILE A 555 15.88 16.08 -14.14
CA ILE A 555 14.63 15.81 -14.86
C ILE A 555 13.51 16.80 -14.50
N LEU A 556 13.67 17.57 -13.42
CA LEU A 556 12.72 18.62 -13.02
C LEU A 556 12.77 19.84 -13.94
N GLY A 557 13.88 20.04 -14.66
CA GLY A 557 14.05 21.09 -15.67
C GLY A 557 13.65 22.47 -15.18
N SER A 558 12.79 23.15 -15.94
CA SER A 558 12.30 24.50 -15.62
C SER A 558 11.47 24.60 -14.35
N SER A 559 11.04 23.49 -13.77
CA SER A 559 10.20 23.46 -12.57
C SER A 559 10.98 23.22 -11.28
N LEU A 560 12.31 23.07 -11.35
CA LEU A 560 13.15 22.83 -10.18
C LEU A 560 12.98 23.93 -9.11
N ASP A 561 13.15 25.20 -9.49
CA ASP A 561 13.13 26.32 -8.55
C ASP A 561 11.77 26.49 -7.88
N ILE A 562 10.68 26.44 -8.65
CA ILE A 562 9.32 26.54 -8.11
C ILE A 562 8.98 25.36 -7.20
N THR A 563 9.54 24.17 -7.49
CA THR A 563 9.35 22.97 -6.66
C THR A 563 10.06 23.13 -5.32
N ILE A 564 11.31 23.59 -5.32
CA ILE A 564 12.09 23.82 -4.10
C ILE A 564 11.38 24.85 -3.20
N GLU A 565 10.94 25.97 -3.76
CA GLU A 565 10.28 27.02 -2.99
C GLU A 565 8.91 26.58 -2.44
N ALA A 566 8.10 25.87 -3.24
CA ALA A 566 6.82 25.33 -2.78
C ALA A 566 6.99 24.31 -1.64
N LEU A 567 7.99 23.42 -1.73
CA LEU A 567 8.28 22.44 -0.68
C LEU A 567 8.75 23.13 0.61
N LYS A 568 9.64 24.13 0.51
CA LYS A 568 10.06 24.95 1.65
C LYS A 568 8.89 25.64 2.32
N GLU A 569 7.99 26.22 1.54
CA GLU A 569 6.79 26.88 2.08
C GLU A 569 5.89 25.90 2.85
N VAL A 570 5.65 24.69 2.31
CA VAL A 570 4.90 23.64 3.02
C VAL A 570 5.62 23.26 4.32
N ILE A 571 6.94 23.03 4.27
CA ILE A 571 7.75 22.68 5.46
C ILE A 571 7.69 23.78 6.52
N GLN A 572 7.61 25.06 6.14
CA GLN A 572 7.59 26.18 7.08
C GLN A 572 6.21 26.50 7.64
N LYS A 573 5.15 26.39 6.83
CA LYS A 573 3.84 27.00 7.15
C LYS A 573 2.68 26.02 7.26
N ASP A 574 2.75 24.84 6.63
CA ASP A 574 1.59 23.93 6.60
C ASP A 574 1.26 23.41 8.01
N GLN A 575 -0.04 23.25 8.28
CA GLN A 575 -0.61 22.78 9.54
C GLN A 575 -0.90 21.28 9.53
N ASN A 576 -0.93 20.64 8.35
CA ASN A 576 -1.05 19.20 8.21
C ASN A 576 0.34 18.55 8.28
N ILE A 577 0.62 17.86 9.38
CA ILE A 577 1.91 17.19 9.62
C ILE A 577 2.26 16.15 8.55
N ILE A 578 1.27 15.49 7.95
CA ILE A 578 1.50 14.51 6.87
C ILE A 578 2.00 15.23 5.61
N SER A 579 1.40 16.39 5.27
CA SER A 579 1.89 17.24 4.19
C SER A 579 3.31 17.73 4.44
N VAL A 580 3.62 18.18 5.66
CA VAL A 580 4.99 18.58 6.03
C VAL A 580 5.97 17.41 5.87
N GLY A 581 5.61 16.22 6.33
CA GLY A 581 6.44 15.03 6.19
C GLY A 581 6.73 14.66 4.74
N TYR A 582 5.73 14.72 3.85
CA TYR A 582 5.95 14.47 2.42
C TYR A 582 6.81 15.55 1.77
N ALA A 583 6.63 16.82 2.18
CA ALA A 583 7.44 17.91 1.66
C ALA A 583 8.92 17.77 2.05
N MET A 584 9.19 17.38 3.31
CA MET A 584 10.52 17.05 3.79
C MET A 584 11.13 15.89 2.99
N ASP A 585 10.39 14.80 2.80
CA ASP A 585 10.85 13.63 2.05
C ASP A 585 11.24 14.02 0.61
N ALA A 586 10.36 14.73 -0.10
CA ALA A 586 10.60 15.19 -1.45
C ALA A 586 11.84 16.08 -1.54
N LEU A 587 11.98 17.03 -0.61
CA LEU A 587 13.09 17.99 -0.62
C LEU A 587 14.43 17.31 -0.29
N SER A 588 14.44 16.40 0.68
CA SER A 588 15.62 15.61 1.02
C SER A 588 16.06 14.71 -0.12
N ARG A 589 15.12 14.08 -0.84
CA ARG A 589 15.44 13.27 -2.04
C ARG A 589 16.11 14.09 -3.12
N LEU A 590 15.62 15.30 -3.40
CA LEU A 590 16.28 16.20 -4.37
C LEU A 590 17.72 16.50 -3.97
N ALA A 591 17.97 16.75 -2.69
CA ALA A 591 19.28 17.15 -2.19
C ALA A 591 20.28 15.97 -2.05
N SER A 592 19.77 14.75 -1.82
CA SER A 592 20.58 13.60 -1.40
C SER A 592 20.68 12.46 -2.41
N ILE A 593 19.67 12.23 -3.27
CA ILE A 593 19.74 11.15 -4.26
C ILE A 593 20.65 11.58 -5.42
N GLU A 594 21.67 10.77 -5.70
CA GLU A 594 22.64 11.02 -6.77
C GLU A 594 21.93 11.16 -8.13
N GLY A 595 22.28 12.22 -8.85
CA GLY A 595 21.79 12.53 -10.19
C GLY A 595 22.65 13.59 -10.86
N GLU A 596 22.44 13.85 -12.14
CA GLU A 596 23.16 14.92 -12.83
C GLU A 596 22.84 16.28 -12.19
N GLU A 597 23.89 16.97 -11.72
CA GLU A 597 23.74 18.29 -11.11
C GLU A 597 23.26 19.29 -12.18
N PRO A 598 22.20 20.07 -11.93
CA PRO A 598 21.72 21.07 -12.87
C PRO A 598 22.76 22.18 -12.99
N ILE A 599 23.34 22.33 -14.18
CA ILE A 599 24.40 23.31 -14.45
C ILE A 599 23.89 24.72 -14.11
N GLY A 600 24.52 25.36 -13.13
CA GLY A 600 24.26 26.75 -12.77
C GLY A 600 23.02 27.03 -11.92
N SER A 601 22.33 26.01 -11.37
CA SER A 601 21.19 26.23 -10.46
C SER A 601 21.65 26.67 -9.06
N LYS A 602 21.50 27.98 -8.77
CA LYS A 602 21.85 28.56 -7.46
C LYS A 602 20.95 28.04 -6.33
N SER A 603 19.65 27.90 -6.59
CA SER A 603 18.64 27.38 -5.67
C SER A 603 18.94 25.95 -5.22
N PHE A 604 19.36 25.09 -6.15
CA PHE A 604 19.73 23.70 -5.86
C PHE A 604 21.00 23.61 -5.01
N MET A 605 22.02 24.39 -5.34
CA MET A 605 23.25 24.45 -4.53
C MET A 605 22.97 25.00 -3.13
N GLN A 606 22.12 26.01 -3.03
CA GLN A 606 21.66 26.55 -1.75
C GLN A 606 20.89 25.49 -0.96
N LEU A 607 19.98 24.76 -1.60
CA LEU A 607 19.25 23.66 -0.98
C LEU A 607 20.20 22.62 -0.36
N ARG A 608 21.22 22.17 -1.09
CA ARG A 608 22.17 21.15 -0.55
C ARG A 608 22.92 21.65 0.68
N ASN A 609 23.26 22.94 0.71
CA ASN A 609 23.96 23.55 1.85
C ASN A 609 23.03 23.80 3.05
N GLU A 610 21.76 24.11 2.79
CA GLU A 610 20.81 24.56 3.81
C GLU A 610 19.78 23.48 4.21
N LEU A 611 19.78 22.29 3.58
CA LEU A 611 18.77 21.25 3.77
C LEU A 611 18.50 20.99 5.25
N PHE A 612 19.56 20.79 6.04
CA PHE A 612 19.41 20.52 7.46
C PHE A 612 18.70 21.65 8.20
N SER A 613 19.07 22.92 7.92
CA SER A 613 18.40 24.09 8.50
C SER A 613 16.94 24.20 8.06
N ILE A 614 16.62 23.86 6.81
CA ILE A 614 15.25 23.88 6.29
C ILE A 614 14.40 22.82 7.02
N LEU A 615 14.96 21.62 7.23
CA LEU A 615 14.26 20.56 7.95
C LEU A 615 14.00 20.93 9.41
N THR A 616 14.87 21.73 10.05
CA THR A 616 14.67 22.22 11.43
C THR A 616 13.69 23.39 11.55
N ASP A 617 13.21 23.98 10.44
CA ASP A 617 12.14 24.99 10.49
C ASP A 617 10.80 24.39 10.93
N SER A 618 10.64 23.08 10.81
CA SER A 618 9.52 22.34 11.39
C SER A 618 9.88 21.83 12.80
N PRO A 619 8.95 21.88 13.77
CA PRO A 619 9.19 21.33 15.10
C PRO A 619 9.14 19.79 15.15
N ALA A 620 8.85 19.11 14.04
CA ALA A 620 8.82 17.64 13.96
C ALA A 620 9.37 17.12 12.63
N GLN A 621 10.08 15.99 12.69
CA GLN A 621 10.69 15.28 11.56
C GLN A 621 10.31 13.80 11.59
N SER A 622 10.01 13.20 10.44
CA SER A 622 9.77 11.75 10.32
C SER A 622 11.09 11.03 10.04
N LEU A 623 11.74 10.51 11.09
CA LEU A 623 13.12 9.99 10.98
C LEU A 623 13.25 8.77 10.06
N ASP A 624 12.26 7.89 10.07
CA ASP A 624 12.16 6.73 9.18
C ASP A 624 12.07 7.13 7.70
N THR A 625 11.20 8.08 7.37
CA THR A 625 11.07 8.63 6.03
C THR A 625 12.36 9.33 5.60
N LEU A 626 12.92 10.21 6.44
CA LEU A 626 14.17 10.93 6.13
C LEU A 626 15.38 10.00 5.99
N SER A 627 15.39 8.88 6.71
CA SER A 627 16.42 7.85 6.54
C SER A 627 16.37 7.22 5.15
N ARG A 628 15.18 7.01 4.60
CA ARG A 628 14.99 6.49 3.24
C ARG A 628 15.00 7.56 2.16
N SER A 629 15.07 8.84 2.52
CA SER A 629 15.22 9.96 1.60
C SER A 629 16.68 10.32 1.29
N GLY A 630 17.65 9.62 1.91
CA GLY A 630 19.09 9.80 1.66
C GLY A 630 19.88 10.51 2.77
N LEU A 631 19.27 10.83 3.92
CA LEU A 631 20.01 11.37 5.07
C LEU A 631 20.75 10.25 5.81
N SER A 632 21.98 10.54 6.25
CA SER A 632 22.76 9.62 7.06
C SER A 632 22.17 9.46 8.47
N LEU A 633 22.40 8.30 9.09
CA LEU A 633 22.02 8.06 10.49
C LEU A 633 22.65 9.06 11.46
N GLU A 634 23.85 9.56 11.14
CA GLU A 634 24.53 10.61 11.89
C GLU A 634 23.74 11.92 11.86
N SER A 635 23.34 12.39 10.66
CA SER A 635 22.51 13.59 10.53
C SER A 635 21.18 13.44 11.25
N LEU A 636 20.54 12.27 11.17
CA LEU A 636 19.27 12.01 11.83
C LEU A 636 19.35 12.01 13.35
N SER A 637 20.49 11.61 13.92
CA SER A 637 20.68 11.57 15.38
C SER A 637 20.62 12.94 16.06
N SER A 638 20.76 14.03 15.27
CA SER A 638 20.67 15.41 15.74
C SER A 638 19.23 15.94 15.80
N PHE A 639 18.27 15.26 15.16
CA PHE A 639 16.86 15.62 15.29
C PHE A 639 16.29 15.07 16.60
N THR A 640 15.67 15.95 17.38
CA THR A 640 14.90 15.55 18.57
C THR A 640 13.43 15.56 18.19
N GLU A 641 12.77 14.39 18.20
CA GLU A 641 11.31 14.38 18.11
C GLU A 641 10.70 14.99 19.38
N PRO A 642 9.65 15.81 19.24
CA PRO A 642 8.89 16.29 20.39
C PRO A 642 8.26 15.11 21.15
N ILE A 643 8.39 15.17 22.48
CA ILE A 643 7.99 14.15 23.46
C ILE A 643 6.50 13.85 23.38
#